data_AF-A0A943Y9H8-F1
#
_entry.id   AF-A0A943Y9H8-F1
#
_cell.length_a   1.000
_cell.length_b   1.000
_cell.length_c   1.000
_cell.angle_alpha   90.00
_cell.angle_beta   90.00
_cell.angle_gamma   90.00
#
_symmetry.space_group_name_H-M   'P 1'
#
loop_
_entity.id
_entity.type
_entity.pdbx_description
1 polymer ?
#
loop_
_entity_poly.entity_id
_entity_poly.type
_entity_poly.pdbx_seq_one_letter_code
_entity_poly.pdbx_strand_id
1 'polypeptide(L)'
;MILNGPGISYTEPDTGAEFVPPLPEHPREAIVKLCEHCTNRLLHRDELLGYEYWSFAEAATDEQAEVLCKMKMRRPYTLSEMVKLTGMPEADIEKMLDDMSYTGLLEYNWENPERAKQWVLPMLVPGSAEFLNMRVSQLDEHPVYAKFFEQASKGPLSKATPMVPPGGAGIGMHVIPVEKAIDAASTSVPIEHIEHWLDKYEGKYAASTCSCRASRRVMGEGCADDPADWCIAVGDMADYVVETDRGHYVTREEVYDILRQAEDNGFVHQITNIDGENKIFAICNCNVNVCYALRTSQLFNTPNLSRSAYVAKVEKDKCVACGRCVEVCPAGAAKLGQKLCSKKAGGRVPEYPRQELPDATKWDHTKWSPNYRNDNRIETHESGTAPCKTACPAHVAVQGYLKLAAQGRYDEALALIKRENPLPAICGRVCNRRCEDACTRGRVDAAVAIDEVKKFIAQRDLDAATRYVPPVVTPTRAGGFDQKIAIIGAGPAGLSCAFYLAEKGYKPVVFEKSERPGGMLTYGIPSFKLEKDVIEAEIEIIRLMGAEFRYGVEVGRDVTLDELRAQGFKAFYVAIGCQGGRLAGIPGEDAEDVTVAVDFLREVNSGKIDTLSGRTIVVGGGNVAIDVARNACRLGSEHVEMFCLESEAQMPASEEERREAIEDGAHISCGWGPKEVHLDEAGRVCGITFKRCTRVYDDEGRFAPEYDENDLRRVDADRVVMSIGQSIVWGDLLAGSKVELGRGQGALADPQTYQTAEPDIFVGGDVYTGPSFAIDAIAAGHEAAVSIHRFVQPGSTLTIGRNQRRYTALDRDDVVIESYDNASREVAHVDREREKAAPFSEYVETFTEEQVRAETARCLGCGASIVDPNKCIGCGLCTTKCAFDAIHLDRDRPECSTMVKYEQKLPSLGKYALKRAIKIKFGH
;
A
#
# COMPACT_ATOMS: atom_id res chain seq x y z
N MET A 1 -9.63 13.62 -26.72
CA MET A 1 -10.86 14.40 -26.40
C MET A 1 -12.04 13.53 -26.78
N ILE A 2 -12.52 12.71 -25.85
CA ILE A 2 -13.64 11.79 -26.12
C ILE A 2 -14.88 12.42 -25.48
N LEU A 3 -15.85 12.74 -26.32
CA LEU A 3 -17.12 13.36 -25.93
C LEU A 3 -18.02 12.28 -25.30
N ASN A 4 -17.85 12.03 -24.01
CA ASN A 4 -18.74 11.11 -23.26
C ASN A 4 -19.81 11.90 -22.51
N GLY A 5 -20.96 12.14 -23.16
CA GLY A 5 -22.15 12.72 -22.52
C GLY A 5 -21.95 14.07 -21.80
N PRO A 6 -22.89 14.57 -20.98
CA PRO A 6 -22.89 15.91 -20.41
C PRO A 6 -22.01 15.99 -19.15
N GLY A 7 -20.92 15.22 -19.10
CA GLY A 7 -20.00 15.13 -17.99
C GLY A 7 -18.59 14.91 -18.51
N ILE A 8 -17.95 16.00 -18.91
CA ILE A 8 -16.64 16.02 -19.56
C ILE A 8 -15.61 15.29 -18.67
N SER A 9 -15.09 14.14 -19.14
CA SER A 9 -13.88 13.53 -18.61
C SER A 9 -12.71 14.03 -19.45
N TYR A 10 -11.76 14.72 -18.83
CA TYR A 10 -10.65 15.34 -19.53
C TYR A 10 -9.44 14.41 -19.71
N THR A 11 -9.39 13.25 -19.02
CA THR A 11 -8.14 12.46 -18.91
C THR A 11 -8.29 10.94 -18.78
N GLU A 12 -9.47 10.37 -18.48
CA GLU A 12 -9.62 8.90 -18.35
C GLU A 12 -10.04 8.25 -19.69
N PRO A 13 -9.50 7.06 -20.03
CA PRO A 13 -10.05 6.21 -21.08
C PRO A 13 -11.55 5.96 -20.86
N ASP A 14 -12.29 5.74 -21.94
CA ASP A 14 -13.71 5.36 -21.84
C ASP A 14 -13.84 3.88 -21.45
N THR A 15 -13.45 3.54 -20.23
CA THR A 15 -13.40 2.16 -19.77
C THR A 15 -14.79 1.52 -19.84
N GLY A 16 -14.87 0.29 -20.38
CA GLY A 16 -16.13 -0.42 -20.58
C GLY A 16 -16.93 0.03 -21.80
N ALA A 17 -16.39 0.91 -22.66
CA ALA A 17 -17.02 1.25 -23.94
C ALA A 17 -17.08 0.05 -24.89
N GLU A 18 -16.14 -0.88 -24.76
CA GLU A 18 -16.12 -2.16 -25.46
C GLU A 18 -17.35 -3.04 -25.17
N PHE A 19 -18.03 -2.80 -24.05
CA PHE A 19 -19.29 -3.47 -23.69
C PHE A 19 -20.52 -2.81 -24.30
N VAL A 20 -20.37 -1.71 -25.03
CA VAL A 20 -21.47 -0.93 -25.59
C VAL A 20 -21.44 -1.06 -27.11
N PRO A 21 -22.24 -1.97 -27.71
CA PRO A 21 -22.34 -2.06 -29.15
C PRO A 21 -22.88 -0.76 -29.78
N PRO A 22 -22.63 -0.52 -31.08
CA PRO A 22 -23.33 0.54 -31.81
C PRO A 22 -24.85 0.38 -31.67
N LEU A 23 -25.57 1.49 -31.64
CA LEU A 23 -27.03 1.44 -31.65
C LEU A 23 -27.50 0.73 -32.94
N PRO A 24 -28.51 -0.15 -32.84
CA PRO A 24 -29.08 -0.78 -34.03
C PRO A 24 -29.76 0.26 -34.93
N GLU A 25 -29.82 0.00 -36.24
CA GLU A 25 -30.50 0.89 -37.21
C GLU A 25 -31.98 1.09 -36.85
N HIS A 26 -32.60 0.06 -36.28
CA HIS A 26 -33.99 0.06 -35.82
C HIS A 26 -34.07 -0.38 -34.35
N PRO A 27 -33.86 0.55 -33.39
CA PRO A 27 -33.94 0.22 -31.97
C PRO A 27 -35.36 -0.15 -31.56
N ARG A 28 -35.48 -1.07 -30.60
CA ARG A 28 -36.77 -1.51 -30.04
C ARG A 28 -37.50 -0.33 -29.42
N GLU A 29 -38.65 0.04 -29.98
CA GLU A 29 -39.39 1.25 -29.59
C GLU A 29 -39.79 1.24 -28.10
N ALA A 30 -40.20 0.09 -27.57
CA ALA A 30 -40.55 -0.07 -26.15
C ALA A 30 -39.34 0.19 -25.23
N ILE A 31 -38.14 -0.25 -25.62
CA ILE A 31 -36.90 0.01 -24.87
C ILE A 31 -36.50 1.48 -24.94
N VAL A 32 -36.62 2.11 -26.11
CA VAL A 32 -36.35 3.55 -26.24
C VAL A 32 -37.25 4.36 -25.31
N LYS A 33 -38.55 4.04 -25.26
CA LYS A 33 -39.50 4.67 -24.32
C LYS A 33 -39.13 4.40 -22.86
N LEU A 34 -38.64 3.19 -22.54
CA LEU A 34 -38.17 2.87 -21.19
C LEU A 34 -36.92 3.68 -20.82
N CYS A 35 -35.95 3.82 -21.72
CA CYS A 35 -34.82 4.71 -21.54
C CYS A 35 -35.32 6.13 -21.25
N GLU A 36 -36.22 6.66 -22.07
CA GLU A 36 -36.77 8.00 -21.87
C GLU A 36 -37.45 8.17 -20.50
N HIS A 37 -38.22 7.17 -20.08
CA HIS A 37 -38.93 7.15 -18.80
C HIS A 37 -37.98 7.11 -17.60
N CYS A 38 -36.90 6.33 -17.69
CA CYS A 38 -35.96 6.08 -16.59
C CYS A 38 -34.78 7.07 -16.54
N THR A 39 -34.23 7.49 -17.70
CA THR A 39 -33.00 8.29 -17.80
C THR A 39 -33.26 9.75 -18.21
N ASN A 40 -34.13 10.00 -19.21
CA ASN A 40 -34.25 11.34 -19.83
C ASN A 40 -35.01 12.38 -19.01
N ARG A 41 -35.79 11.96 -18.00
CA ARG A 41 -36.62 12.87 -17.18
C ARG A 41 -35.82 13.87 -16.31
N LEU A 42 -34.54 13.59 -16.04
CA LEU A 42 -33.69 14.43 -15.18
C LEU A 42 -32.73 15.35 -15.96
N LEU A 43 -32.45 15.04 -17.23
CA LEU A 43 -31.42 15.73 -18.02
C LEU A 43 -31.96 16.46 -19.26
N HIS A 44 -33.24 16.27 -19.62
CA HIS A 44 -33.86 16.84 -20.83
C HIS A 44 -33.00 16.62 -22.08
N ARG A 45 -32.55 15.38 -22.30
CA ARG A 45 -31.74 15.01 -23.46
C ARG A 45 -32.62 14.31 -24.48
N ASP A 46 -32.47 14.71 -25.74
CA ASP A 46 -33.16 14.14 -26.90
C ASP A 46 -32.36 13.00 -27.56
N GLU A 47 -31.18 12.68 -27.02
CA GLU A 47 -30.23 11.72 -27.59
C GLU A 47 -30.32 10.37 -26.86
N LEU A 48 -30.53 9.29 -27.63
CA LEU A 48 -30.43 7.91 -27.14
C LEU A 48 -28.97 7.51 -27.01
N LEU A 49 -28.58 7.01 -25.83
CA LEU A 49 -27.21 6.60 -25.56
C LEU A 49 -27.09 5.09 -25.59
N GLY A 50 -26.02 4.59 -26.23
CA GLY A 50 -25.79 3.15 -26.39
C GLY A 50 -25.80 2.39 -25.06
N TYR A 51 -25.10 2.89 -24.04
CA TYR A 51 -25.00 2.20 -22.76
C TYR A 51 -26.33 2.14 -21.99
N GLU A 52 -27.25 3.10 -22.22
CA GLU A 52 -28.59 3.09 -21.64
C GLU A 52 -29.47 2.10 -22.41
N TYR A 53 -29.48 2.21 -23.74
CA TYR A 53 -30.27 1.33 -24.60
C TYR A 53 -29.92 -0.14 -24.38
N TRP A 54 -28.64 -0.49 -24.48
CA TRP A 54 -28.21 -1.88 -24.37
C TRP A 54 -28.45 -2.46 -22.97
N SER A 55 -28.28 -1.67 -21.92
CA SER A 55 -28.59 -2.14 -20.55
C SER A 55 -30.07 -2.48 -20.39
N PHE A 56 -30.98 -1.63 -20.85
CA PHE A 56 -32.41 -1.95 -20.77
C PHE A 56 -32.85 -3.01 -21.78
N ALA A 57 -32.25 -3.04 -22.98
CA ALA A 57 -32.56 -4.04 -24.01
C ALA A 57 -32.18 -5.46 -23.57
N GLU A 58 -31.07 -5.61 -22.85
CA GLU A 58 -30.65 -6.89 -22.27
C GLU A 58 -31.42 -7.24 -20.99
N ALA A 59 -31.82 -6.24 -20.19
CA ALA A 59 -32.52 -6.49 -18.93
C ALA A 59 -34.04 -6.71 -19.09
N ALA A 60 -34.66 -6.24 -20.18
CA ALA A 60 -36.11 -6.25 -20.33
C ALA A 60 -36.58 -6.69 -21.73
N THR A 61 -37.67 -7.47 -21.74
CA THR A 61 -38.51 -7.68 -22.92
C THR A 61 -39.36 -6.44 -23.24
N ASP A 62 -39.93 -6.37 -24.45
CA ASP A 62 -40.78 -5.23 -24.85
C ASP A 62 -42.02 -5.11 -23.94
N GLU A 63 -42.63 -6.24 -23.58
CA GLU A 63 -43.80 -6.27 -22.70
C GLU A 63 -43.46 -5.78 -21.29
N GLN A 64 -42.33 -6.21 -20.72
CA GLN A 64 -41.82 -5.70 -19.45
C GLN A 64 -41.55 -4.19 -19.51
N ALA A 65 -40.95 -3.71 -20.61
CA ALA A 65 -40.68 -2.29 -20.80
C ALA A 65 -41.97 -1.45 -20.85
N GLU A 66 -43.02 -1.95 -21.50
CA GLU A 66 -44.34 -1.32 -21.51
C GLU A 66 -44.98 -1.27 -20.12
N VAL A 67 -44.87 -2.34 -19.33
CA VAL A 67 -45.34 -2.36 -17.93
C VAL A 67 -44.57 -1.33 -17.08
N LEU A 68 -43.25 -1.29 -17.18
CA LEU A 68 -42.40 -0.34 -16.45
C LEU A 68 -42.73 1.12 -16.80
N CYS A 69 -43.01 1.42 -18.07
CA CYS A 69 -43.44 2.76 -18.52
C CYS A 69 -44.77 3.22 -17.89
N LYS A 70 -45.65 2.29 -17.49
CA LYS A 70 -46.90 2.62 -16.79
C LYS A 70 -46.66 2.95 -15.31
N MET A 71 -45.58 2.47 -14.71
CA MET A 71 -45.25 2.71 -13.31
C MET A 71 -44.67 4.11 -13.11
N LYS A 72 -45.13 4.80 -12.07
CA LYS A 72 -44.47 6.03 -11.60
C LYS A 72 -43.27 5.68 -10.74
N MET A 73 -42.11 6.26 -11.06
CA MET A 73 -40.87 6.10 -10.29
C MET A 73 -41.10 6.42 -8.81
N ARG A 74 -40.58 5.56 -7.92
CA ARG A 74 -40.70 5.60 -6.45
C ARG A 74 -42.11 5.60 -5.87
N ARG A 75 -43.14 5.34 -6.69
CA ARG A 75 -44.48 5.02 -6.17
C ARG A 75 -44.59 3.50 -6.00
N PRO A 76 -44.94 2.98 -4.81
CA PRO A 76 -45.26 1.57 -4.63
C PRO A 76 -46.61 1.21 -5.25
N TYR A 77 -46.70 -0.01 -5.75
CA TYR A 77 -47.92 -0.59 -6.31
C TYR A 77 -48.14 -1.98 -5.72
N THR A 78 -49.32 -2.21 -5.14
CA THR A 78 -49.77 -3.56 -4.79
C THR A 78 -50.09 -4.36 -6.05
N LEU A 79 -50.15 -5.70 -5.93
CA LEU A 79 -50.53 -6.57 -7.05
C LEU A 79 -51.88 -6.15 -7.67
N SER A 80 -52.88 -5.85 -6.82
CA SER A 80 -54.20 -5.40 -7.26
C SER A 80 -54.18 -4.08 -8.04
N GLU A 81 -53.27 -3.17 -7.70
CA GLU A 81 -53.07 -1.93 -8.45
C GLU A 81 -52.37 -2.18 -9.78
N MET A 82 -51.41 -3.11 -9.82
CA MET A 82 -50.73 -3.49 -11.06
C MET A 82 -51.66 -4.18 -12.04
N VAL A 83 -52.57 -5.06 -11.59
CA VAL A 83 -53.63 -5.64 -12.42
C VAL A 83 -54.49 -4.54 -13.03
N LYS A 84 -54.93 -3.55 -12.23
CA LYS A 84 -55.74 -2.41 -12.71
C LYS A 84 -54.96 -1.52 -13.68
N LEU A 85 -53.68 -1.30 -13.43
CA LEU A 85 -52.82 -0.42 -14.23
C LEU A 85 -52.47 -1.04 -15.60
N THR A 86 -52.26 -2.35 -15.63
CA THR A 86 -51.78 -3.06 -16.82
C THR A 86 -52.91 -3.69 -17.62
N GLY A 87 -53.98 -4.14 -16.96
CA GLY A 87 -55.06 -4.94 -17.54
C GLY A 87 -54.71 -6.43 -17.69
N MET A 88 -53.56 -6.87 -17.18
CA MET A 88 -53.06 -8.23 -17.30
C MET A 88 -53.67 -9.17 -16.24
N PRO A 89 -53.77 -10.48 -16.51
CA PRO A 89 -54.16 -11.47 -15.50
C PRO A 89 -53.20 -11.43 -14.30
N GLU A 90 -53.74 -11.62 -13.09
CA GLU A 90 -53.01 -11.47 -11.82
C GLU A 90 -51.73 -12.33 -11.75
N ALA A 91 -51.82 -13.62 -12.10
CA ALA A 91 -50.67 -14.53 -12.08
C ALA A 91 -49.57 -14.13 -13.08
N ASP A 92 -49.95 -13.59 -14.25
CA ASP A 92 -49.01 -13.22 -15.30
C ASP A 92 -48.24 -11.95 -14.92
N ILE A 93 -48.94 -10.95 -14.39
CA ILE A 93 -48.30 -9.71 -13.94
C ILE A 93 -47.46 -9.94 -12.68
N GLU A 94 -47.91 -10.77 -11.73
CA GLU A 94 -47.11 -11.11 -10.54
C GLU A 94 -45.79 -11.76 -10.93
N LYS A 95 -45.85 -12.79 -11.79
CA LYS A 95 -44.65 -13.45 -12.32
C LYS A 95 -43.73 -12.45 -13.02
N MET A 96 -44.28 -11.58 -13.86
CA MET A 96 -43.48 -10.59 -14.59
C MET A 96 -42.80 -9.58 -13.64
N LEU A 97 -43.50 -9.14 -12.59
CA LEU A 97 -42.95 -8.26 -11.57
C LEU A 97 -41.81 -8.94 -10.79
N ASP A 98 -42.00 -10.20 -10.42
CA ASP A 98 -40.96 -11.00 -9.74
C ASP A 98 -39.75 -11.26 -10.65
N ASP A 99 -39.95 -11.58 -11.94
CA ASP A 99 -38.88 -11.72 -12.92
C ASP A 99 -38.08 -10.41 -13.06
N MET A 100 -38.76 -9.26 -13.17
CA MET A 100 -38.11 -7.94 -13.23
C MET A 100 -37.38 -7.58 -11.93
N SER A 101 -37.90 -8.00 -10.79
CA SER A 101 -37.24 -7.84 -9.49
C SER A 101 -36.01 -8.73 -9.36
N TYR A 102 -36.07 -9.97 -9.85
CA TYR A 102 -34.94 -10.88 -9.93
C TYR A 102 -33.85 -10.26 -10.80
N THR A 103 -34.15 -9.75 -12.00
CA THR A 103 -33.19 -9.04 -12.87
C THR A 103 -32.58 -7.80 -12.20
N GLY A 104 -33.37 -7.07 -11.40
CA GLY A 104 -32.95 -5.84 -10.71
C GLY A 104 -33.53 -4.56 -11.30
N LEU A 105 -34.57 -4.66 -12.12
CA LEU A 105 -35.30 -3.50 -12.63
C LEU A 105 -36.27 -2.92 -11.59
N LEU A 106 -36.85 -3.79 -10.76
CA LEU A 106 -37.79 -3.44 -9.68
C LEU A 106 -37.26 -3.86 -8.31
N GLU A 107 -37.64 -3.11 -7.28
CA GLU A 107 -37.54 -3.55 -5.89
C GLU A 107 -38.94 -3.83 -5.33
N TYR A 108 -39.03 -4.52 -4.20
CA TYR A 108 -40.29 -4.68 -3.47
C TYR A 108 -40.09 -4.59 -1.96
N ASN A 109 -41.17 -4.29 -1.26
CA ASN A 109 -41.22 -4.24 0.21
C ASN A 109 -42.66 -4.51 0.68
N TRP A 110 -42.87 -4.43 1.99
CA TRP A 110 -44.17 -4.59 2.64
C TRP A 110 -44.56 -3.35 3.44
N GLU A 111 -44.00 -2.18 3.12
CA GLU A 111 -44.19 -0.93 3.87
C GLU A 111 -45.53 -0.25 3.55
N ASN A 112 -46.63 -0.95 3.81
CA ASN A 112 -47.99 -0.42 3.79
C ASN A 112 -48.78 -0.92 5.01
N PRO A 113 -49.92 -0.29 5.37
CA PRO A 113 -50.69 -0.64 6.56
C PRO A 113 -51.10 -2.12 6.61
N GLU A 114 -51.36 -2.73 5.45
CA GLU A 114 -51.77 -4.12 5.31
C GLU A 114 -50.60 -5.11 5.36
N ARG A 115 -49.35 -4.63 5.35
CA ARG A 115 -48.13 -5.43 5.15
C ARG A 115 -48.26 -6.38 3.94
N ALA A 116 -48.87 -5.91 2.86
CA ALA A 116 -48.95 -6.62 1.58
C ALA A 116 -47.71 -6.33 0.73
N LYS A 117 -47.26 -7.29 -0.09
CA LYS A 117 -46.14 -7.09 -1.02
C LYS A 117 -46.50 -5.98 -2.02
N GLN A 118 -45.59 -5.04 -2.21
CA GLN A 118 -45.72 -3.96 -3.19
C GLN A 118 -44.41 -3.76 -3.94
N TRP A 119 -44.51 -3.53 -5.25
CA TRP A 119 -43.37 -3.33 -6.14
C TRP A 119 -43.16 -1.84 -6.41
N VAL A 120 -41.91 -1.44 -6.51
CA VAL A 120 -41.47 -0.07 -6.74
C VAL A 120 -40.53 -0.07 -7.94
N LEU A 121 -40.78 0.82 -8.89
CA LEU A 121 -39.78 1.22 -9.87
C LEU A 121 -38.83 2.20 -9.18
N PRO A 122 -37.61 1.79 -8.79
CA PRO A 122 -36.73 2.67 -8.02
C PRO A 122 -36.18 3.78 -8.93
N MET A 123 -35.44 4.71 -8.32
CA MET A 123 -34.59 5.60 -9.09
C MET A 123 -33.37 4.85 -9.65
N LEU A 124 -32.58 5.47 -10.52
CA LEU A 124 -31.42 4.79 -11.11
C LEU A 124 -30.34 4.48 -10.07
N VAL A 125 -29.94 5.47 -9.27
CA VAL A 125 -28.87 5.35 -8.27
C VAL A 125 -29.23 6.11 -6.99
N PRO A 126 -29.31 5.43 -5.83
CA PRO A 126 -29.32 3.97 -5.68
C PRO A 126 -30.63 3.37 -6.22
N GLY A 127 -30.59 2.14 -6.74
CA GLY A 127 -31.75 1.48 -7.34
C GLY A 127 -31.37 0.61 -8.53
N SER A 128 -32.13 0.67 -9.65
CA SER A 128 -32.01 -0.35 -10.71
C SER A 128 -30.59 -0.50 -11.27
N ALA A 129 -29.85 0.59 -11.45
CA ALA A 129 -28.48 0.51 -11.96
C ALA A 129 -27.54 -0.23 -11.00
N GLU A 130 -27.78 -0.11 -9.70
CA GLU A 130 -27.06 -0.85 -8.66
C GLU A 130 -27.52 -2.32 -8.60
N PHE A 131 -28.83 -2.58 -8.59
CA PHE A 131 -29.38 -3.93 -8.45
C PHE A 131 -29.03 -4.86 -9.63
N LEU A 132 -28.85 -4.30 -10.83
CA LEU A 132 -28.35 -5.02 -12.01
C LEU A 132 -26.91 -5.55 -11.81
N ASN A 133 -26.14 -4.97 -10.89
CA ASN A 133 -24.73 -5.29 -10.64
C ASN A 133 -24.51 -6.14 -9.36
N MET A 134 -25.56 -6.42 -8.58
CA MET A 134 -25.43 -7.13 -7.29
C MET A 134 -25.35 -8.67 -7.43
N ARG A 135 -25.52 -9.19 -8.64
CA ARG A 135 -25.29 -10.61 -8.95
C ARG A 135 -24.12 -10.74 -9.88
N VAL A 136 -23.05 -11.33 -9.37
CA VAL A 136 -21.77 -11.43 -10.07
C VAL A 136 -21.92 -12.21 -11.39
N SER A 137 -22.67 -13.31 -11.38
CA SER A 137 -22.97 -14.12 -12.57
C SER A 137 -23.70 -13.32 -13.66
N GLN A 138 -24.76 -12.61 -13.30
CA GLN A 138 -25.49 -11.74 -14.22
C GLN A 138 -24.58 -10.67 -14.82
N LEU A 139 -23.69 -10.10 -14.02
CA LEU A 139 -22.78 -9.06 -14.49
C LEU A 139 -21.69 -9.59 -15.43
N ASP A 140 -21.25 -10.83 -15.23
CA ASP A 140 -20.33 -11.52 -16.13
C ASP A 140 -21.01 -11.83 -17.50
N GLU A 141 -22.31 -12.13 -17.50
CA GLU A 141 -23.11 -12.34 -18.72
C GLU A 141 -23.47 -11.02 -19.44
N HIS A 142 -23.71 -9.95 -18.67
CA HIS A 142 -24.20 -8.66 -19.15
C HIS A 142 -23.29 -7.50 -18.69
N PRO A 143 -22.04 -7.42 -19.20
CA PRO A 143 -21.06 -6.44 -18.73
C PRO A 143 -21.45 -4.97 -19.03
N VAL A 144 -22.40 -4.74 -19.95
CA VAL A 144 -22.94 -3.40 -20.24
C VAL A 144 -23.59 -2.75 -19.01
N TYR A 145 -24.11 -3.56 -18.07
CA TYR A 145 -24.67 -3.06 -16.82
C TYR A 145 -23.64 -2.34 -15.95
N ALA A 146 -22.37 -2.77 -15.99
CA ALA A 146 -21.29 -2.09 -15.28
C ALA A 146 -21.07 -0.69 -15.86
N LYS A 147 -21.07 -0.57 -17.19
CA LYS A 147 -20.91 0.72 -17.88
C LYS A 147 -22.08 1.66 -17.60
N PHE A 148 -23.31 1.15 -17.63
CA PHE A 148 -24.48 1.93 -17.29
C PHE A 148 -24.46 2.40 -15.84
N PHE A 149 -24.08 1.56 -14.88
CA PHE A 149 -24.01 1.97 -13.48
C PHE A 149 -22.92 3.02 -13.24
N GLU A 150 -21.75 2.87 -13.87
CA GLU A 150 -20.67 3.86 -13.83
C GLU A 150 -21.15 5.23 -14.34
N GLN A 151 -21.86 5.28 -15.47
CA GLN A 151 -22.39 6.52 -16.06
C GLN A 151 -23.57 7.10 -15.27
N ALA A 152 -24.52 6.26 -14.86
CA ALA A 152 -25.72 6.67 -14.13
C ALA A 152 -25.38 7.31 -12.78
N SER A 153 -24.30 6.86 -12.14
CA SER A 153 -23.82 7.44 -10.87
C SER A 153 -22.95 8.70 -11.05
N LYS A 154 -22.70 9.17 -12.28
CA LYS A 154 -21.93 10.39 -12.59
C LYS A 154 -22.75 11.46 -13.33
N GLY A 155 -23.45 11.07 -14.39
CA GLY A 155 -24.06 11.99 -15.36
C GLY A 155 -25.05 13.00 -14.75
N PRO A 156 -26.10 12.56 -14.03
CA PRO A 156 -27.06 13.46 -13.41
C PRO A 156 -26.46 14.41 -12.37
N LEU A 157 -25.38 13.98 -11.70
CA LEU A 157 -24.76 14.73 -10.61
C LEU A 157 -23.87 15.87 -11.11
N SER A 158 -23.25 15.74 -12.28
CA SER A 158 -22.31 16.75 -12.81
C SER A 158 -22.83 18.18 -12.76
N LYS A 159 -24.13 18.37 -13.03
CA LYS A 159 -24.82 19.66 -13.00
C LYS A 159 -25.37 20.01 -11.62
N ALA A 160 -25.81 19.01 -10.85
CA ALA A 160 -26.46 19.21 -9.56
C ALA A 160 -25.47 19.56 -8.44
N THR A 161 -24.24 19.02 -8.50
CA THR A 161 -23.25 19.09 -7.43
C THR A 161 -23.05 20.45 -6.77
N PRO A 162 -22.89 21.59 -7.49
CA PRO A 162 -22.71 22.90 -6.83
C PRO A 162 -23.95 23.41 -6.10
N MET A 163 -25.11 22.79 -6.29
CA MET A 163 -26.38 23.13 -5.65
C MET A 163 -26.73 22.20 -4.49
N VAL A 164 -25.87 21.21 -4.19
CA VAL A 164 -26.09 20.26 -3.10
C VAL A 164 -25.70 20.92 -1.76
N PRO A 165 -26.67 21.13 -0.84
CA PRO A 165 -26.37 21.65 0.49
C PRO A 165 -25.68 20.59 1.35
N PRO A 166 -25.10 20.99 2.50
CA PRO A 166 -24.79 20.06 3.57
C PRO A 166 -25.97 19.12 3.87
N GLY A 167 -25.69 17.83 4.09
CA GLY A 167 -26.71 16.79 4.23
C GLY A 167 -27.24 16.20 2.91
N GLY A 168 -26.69 16.62 1.76
CA GLY A 168 -26.90 15.97 0.46
C GLY A 168 -28.25 16.25 -0.21
N ALA A 169 -29.26 16.73 0.50
CA ALA A 169 -30.62 17.00 -0.02
C ALA A 169 -31.29 15.80 -0.72
N GLY A 170 -31.14 14.60 -0.17
CA GLY A 170 -31.73 13.39 -0.76
C GLY A 170 -31.01 12.93 -2.04
N ILE A 171 -29.73 13.27 -2.15
CA ILE A 171 -28.81 12.85 -3.20
C ILE A 171 -27.57 12.23 -2.54
N GLY A 172 -27.06 11.16 -3.16
CA GLY A 172 -25.86 10.47 -2.70
C GLY A 172 -26.10 9.59 -1.47
N MET A 173 -25.01 9.24 -0.82
CA MET A 173 -24.98 8.45 0.42
C MET A 173 -24.45 9.34 1.55
N HIS A 174 -24.76 9.01 2.79
CA HIS A 174 -24.31 9.75 3.96
C HIS A 174 -23.21 8.96 4.68
N VAL A 175 -22.02 9.53 4.83
CA VAL A 175 -20.95 8.93 5.63
C VAL A 175 -21.37 8.93 7.09
N ILE A 176 -21.25 7.77 7.72
CA ILE A 176 -21.38 7.62 9.16
C ILE A 176 -19.96 7.41 9.73
N PRO A 177 -19.55 8.16 10.76
CA PRO A 177 -18.25 7.94 11.37
C PRO A 177 -18.15 6.52 11.93
N VAL A 178 -16.94 5.98 12.02
CA VAL A 178 -16.71 4.82 12.89
C VAL A 178 -17.17 5.18 14.30
N GLU A 179 -18.07 4.39 14.86
CA GLU A 179 -18.79 4.78 16.08
C GLU A 179 -17.86 5.03 17.27
N LYS A 180 -16.82 4.19 17.43
CA LYS A 180 -15.77 4.36 18.45
C LYS A 180 -14.92 5.63 18.29
N ALA A 181 -15.03 6.34 17.16
CA ALA A 181 -14.37 7.62 16.92
C ALA A 181 -15.20 8.82 17.39
N ILE A 182 -16.48 8.63 17.72
CA ILE A 182 -17.35 9.66 18.27
C ILE A 182 -17.12 9.71 19.78
N ASP A 183 -16.77 10.89 20.30
CA ASP A 183 -16.57 11.08 21.74
C ASP A 183 -17.89 10.83 22.49
N ALA A 184 -17.84 10.09 23.61
CA ALA A 184 -18.99 9.86 24.48
C ALA A 184 -19.60 11.15 25.06
N ALA A 185 -18.81 12.23 25.18
CA ALA A 185 -19.26 13.56 25.58
C ALA A 185 -19.87 14.39 24.43
N SER A 186 -19.90 13.86 23.20
CA SER A 186 -20.41 14.55 22.01
C SER A 186 -21.92 14.77 22.07
N THR A 187 -22.37 15.94 21.59
CA THR A 187 -23.80 16.25 21.31
C THR A 187 -24.29 15.59 20.02
N SER A 188 -23.90 14.33 19.83
CA SER A 188 -24.26 13.49 18.69
C SER A 188 -25.77 13.23 18.66
N VAL A 189 -26.31 12.90 17.49
CA VAL A 189 -27.73 12.54 17.31
C VAL A 189 -27.87 11.10 16.80
N PRO A 190 -29.00 10.41 17.06
CA PRO A 190 -29.12 8.97 16.80
C PRO A 190 -28.73 8.52 15.37
N ILE A 191 -29.11 9.29 14.34
CA ILE A 191 -28.82 8.97 12.94
C ILE A 191 -27.32 8.92 12.58
N GLU A 192 -26.45 9.47 13.45
CA GLU A 192 -25.00 9.49 13.29
C GLU A 192 -24.32 8.21 13.84
N HIS A 193 -25.09 7.28 14.43
CA HIS A 193 -24.59 6.05 15.05
C HIS A 193 -25.05 4.81 14.29
N ILE A 194 -24.16 3.85 14.08
CA ILE A 194 -24.54 2.59 13.43
C ILE A 194 -25.46 1.79 14.35
N GLU A 195 -25.17 1.75 15.65
CA GLU A 195 -25.97 1.05 16.65
C GLU A 195 -27.46 1.46 16.60
N HIS A 196 -27.74 2.76 16.42
CA HIS A 196 -29.12 3.25 16.25
C HIS A 196 -29.86 2.55 15.09
N TRP A 197 -29.19 2.40 13.96
CA TRP A 197 -29.77 1.75 12.79
C TRP A 197 -29.90 0.25 12.99
N LEU A 198 -28.94 -0.39 13.66
CA LEU A 198 -29.04 -1.81 14.00
C LEU A 198 -30.25 -2.04 14.93
N ASP A 199 -30.39 -1.28 16.01
CA ASP A 199 -31.53 -1.39 16.94
C ASP A 199 -32.88 -1.24 16.24
N LYS A 200 -32.96 -0.30 15.30
CA LYS A 200 -34.18 -0.04 14.54
C LYS A 200 -34.62 -1.21 13.67
N TYR A 201 -33.67 -1.96 13.12
CA TYR A 201 -33.91 -3.08 12.20
C TYR A 201 -33.56 -4.43 12.83
N GLU A 202 -33.63 -4.54 14.17
CA GLU A 202 -33.28 -5.73 14.92
C GLU A 202 -33.87 -7.01 14.31
N GLY A 203 -32.99 -8.00 14.06
CA GLY A 203 -33.35 -9.28 13.48
C GLY A 203 -33.61 -9.29 11.96
N LYS A 204 -33.39 -8.17 11.25
CA LYS A 204 -33.62 -8.06 9.80
C LYS A 204 -32.41 -7.46 9.08
N TYR A 205 -31.36 -8.26 8.91
CA TYR A 205 -30.13 -7.89 8.22
C TYR A 205 -29.74 -8.95 7.18
N ALA A 206 -29.16 -8.52 6.06
CA ALA A 206 -28.55 -9.40 5.08
C ALA A 206 -27.22 -8.85 4.58
N ALA A 207 -26.19 -9.68 4.51
CA ALA A 207 -24.95 -9.37 3.82
C ALA A 207 -25.16 -9.56 2.31
N SER A 208 -24.59 -8.65 1.52
CA SER A 208 -24.87 -8.55 0.09
C SER A 208 -23.65 -8.11 -0.71
N THR A 209 -23.65 -8.46 -1.99
CA THR A 209 -22.63 -8.06 -2.95
C THR A 209 -22.54 -6.53 -3.06
N CYS A 210 -21.31 -6.01 -2.98
CA CYS A 210 -21.02 -4.63 -3.29
C CYS A 210 -21.04 -4.39 -4.80
N SER A 211 -22.14 -3.80 -5.28
CA SER A 211 -22.38 -3.40 -6.67
C SER A 211 -21.21 -2.62 -7.29
N CYS A 212 -20.58 -1.72 -6.53
CA CYS A 212 -19.45 -0.91 -6.98
C CYS A 212 -18.19 -1.74 -7.23
N ARG A 213 -17.87 -2.68 -6.32
CA ARG A 213 -16.73 -3.61 -6.48
C ARG A 213 -16.96 -4.54 -7.66
N ALA A 214 -18.16 -5.12 -7.75
CA ALA A 214 -18.53 -6.00 -8.86
C ALA A 214 -18.42 -5.30 -10.22
N SER A 215 -18.99 -4.09 -10.34
CA SER A 215 -18.91 -3.24 -11.54
C SER A 215 -17.47 -2.93 -11.94
N ARG A 216 -16.65 -2.46 -11.00
CA ARG A 216 -15.25 -2.09 -11.27
C ARG A 216 -14.39 -3.28 -11.66
N ARG A 217 -14.64 -4.46 -11.07
CA ARG A 217 -13.97 -5.72 -11.43
C ARG A 217 -14.17 -6.04 -12.92
N VAL A 218 -15.42 -6.03 -13.40
CA VAL A 218 -15.72 -6.35 -14.81
C VAL A 218 -15.11 -5.33 -15.77
N MET A 219 -15.02 -4.07 -15.37
CA MET A 219 -14.36 -3.01 -16.16
C MET A 219 -12.82 -2.98 -16.06
N GLY A 220 -12.18 -3.93 -15.38
CA GLY A 220 -10.71 -3.93 -15.24
C GLY A 220 -10.15 -2.83 -14.33
N GLU A 221 -10.98 -2.21 -13.50
CA GLU A 221 -10.63 -1.13 -12.58
C GLU A 221 -10.81 -1.52 -11.10
N GLY A 222 -10.85 -2.81 -10.80
CA GLY A 222 -10.92 -3.33 -9.44
C GLY A 222 -9.65 -3.01 -8.63
N CYS A 223 -9.78 -3.02 -7.30
CA CYS A 223 -8.66 -2.75 -6.39
C CYS A 223 -8.18 -3.97 -5.62
N ALA A 224 -8.52 -5.18 -6.08
CA ALA A 224 -8.27 -6.48 -5.45
C ALA A 224 -9.09 -6.81 -4.19
N ASP A 225 -10.03 -5.93 -3.82
CA ASP A 225 -11.07 -6.27 -2.85
C ASP A 225 -12.09 -7.21 -3.51
N ASP A 226 -12.49 -8.26 -2.79
CA ASP A 226 -13.60 -9.12 -3.20
C ASP A 226 -14.95 -8.37 -3.07
N PRO A 227 -15.92 -8.54 -3.99
CA PRO A 227 -17.20 -7.85 -3.91
C PRO A 227 -18.19 -8.42 -2.89
N ALA A 228 -18.03 -9.64 -2.37
CA ALA A 228 -19.04 -10.29 -1.54
C ALA A 228 -19.12 -9.69 -0.13
N ASP A 229 -20.35 -9.65 0.40
CA ASP A 229 -20.67 -9.44 1.82
C ASP A 229 -20.17 -8.15 2.48
N TRP A 230 -19.82 -7.13 1.69
CA TRP A 230 -19.43 -5.81 2.21
C TRP A 230 -20.59 -4.83 2.35
N CYS A 231 -21.72 -5.05 1.68
CA CYS A 231 -22.91 -4.21 1.85
C CYS A 231 -23.92 -4.94 2.73
N ILE A 232 -24.53 -4.24 3.68
CA ILE A 232 -25.52 -4.80 4.59
C ILE A 232 -26.87 -4.18 4.25
N ALA A 233 -27.82 -4.99 3.78
CA ALA A 233 -29.21 -4.61 3.63
C ALA A 233 -29.94 -4.73 4.97
N VAL A 234 -30.89 -3.83 5.23
CA VAL A 234 -31.66 -3.79 6.49
C VAL A 234 -33.16 -3.67 6.27
N GLY A 235 -33.97 -4.22 7.17
CA GLY A 235 -35.43 -4.20 7.06
C GLY A 235 -35.95 -4.99 5.85
N ASP A 236 -37.01 -4.50 5.19
CA ASP A 236 -37.62 -5.18 4.04
C ASP A 236 -36.63 -5.33 2.84
N MET A 237 -35.56 -4.51 2.78
CA MET A 237 -34.51 -4.67 1.76
C MET A 237 -33.65 -5.92 2.01
N ALA A 238 -33.50 -6.37 3.26
CA ALA A 238 -32.82 -7.62 3.56
C ALA A 238 -33.58 -8.80 2.91
N ASP A 239 -34.92 -8.79 3.02
CA ASP A 239 -35.77 -9.80 2.41
C ASP A 239 -35.65 -9.78 0.88
N TYR A 240 -35.72 -8.60 0.25
CA TYR A 240 -35.51 -8.44 -1.21
C TYR A 240 -34.15 -8.99 -1.68
N VAL A 241 -33.07 -8.67 -0.98
CA VAL A 241 -31.72 -9.10 -1.35
C VAL A 241 -31.60 -10.63 -1.28
N VAL A 242 -32.14 -11.25 -0.24
CA VAL A 242 -32.06 -12.72 -0.08
C VAL A 242 -32.95 -13.43 -1.09
N GLU A 243 -34.20 -13.00 -1.23
CA GLU A 243 -35.18 -13.64 -2.13
C GLU A 243 -34.81 -13.51 -3.62
N THR A 244 -33.97 -12.55 -3.97
CA THR A 244 -33.53 -12.32 -5.35
C THR A 244 -32.09 -12.75 -5.65
N ASP A 245 -31.49 -13.55 -4.76
CA ASP A 245 -30.15 -14.14 -4.89
C ASP A 245 -29.02 -13.08 -5.00
N ARG A 246 -29.10 -12.05 -4.15
CA ARG A 246 -28.10 -10.96 -4.05
C ARG A 246 -27.30 -10.98 -2.75
N GLY A 247 -27.65 -11.88 -1.83
CA GLY A 247 -27.07 -11.94 -0.50
C GLY A 247 -27.75 -12.99 0.37
N HIS A 248 -27.41 -12.99 1.65
CA HIS A 248 -27.92 -13.95 2.64
C HIS A 248 -28.17 -13.24 3.98
N TYR A 249 -29.10 -13.77 4.78
CA TYR A 249 -29.37 -13.24 6.11
C TYR A 249 -28.15 -13.39 7.03
N VAL A 250 -27.94 -12.39 7.87
CA VAL A 250 -26.88 -12.38 8.89
C VAL A 250 -27.41 -11.92 10.23
N THR A 251 -26.77 -12.41 11.28
CA THR A 251 -27.00 -11.99 12.66
C THR A 251 -26.38 -10.62 12.95
N ARG A 252 -26.79 -10.00 14.06
CA ARG A 252 -26.18 -8.74 14.53
C ARG A 252 -24.69 -8.86 14.81
N GLU A 253 -24.24 -10.01 15.34
CA GLU A 253 -22.82 -10.28 15.60
C GLU A 253 -22.01 -10.32 14.31
N GLU A 254 -22.50 -11.03 13.29
CA GLU A 254 -21.89 -11.09 11.97
C GLU A 254 -21.84 -9.70 11.29
N VAL A 255 -22.88 -8.87 11.48
CA VAL A 255 -22.85 -7.46 11.04
C VAL A 255 -21.69 -6.71 11.70
N TYR A 256 -21.51 -6.83 13.02
CA TYR A 256 -20.36 -6.19 13.69
C TYR A 256 -19.02 -6.75 13.23
N ASP A 257 -18.93 -8.02 12.86
CA ASP A 257 -17.70 -8.61 12.29
C ASP A 257 -17.39 -8.05 10.90
N ILE A 258 -18.42 -7.82 10.06
CA ILE A 258 -18.26 -7.14 8.76
C ILE A 258 -17.75 -5.71 8.98
N LEU A 259 -18.39 -4.95 9.89
CA LEU A 259 -18.02 -3.57 10.18
C LEU A 259 -16.59 -3.45 10.73
N ARG A 260 -16.21 -4.32 11.69
CA ARG A 260 -14.85 -4.33 12.27
C ARG A 260 -13.79 -4.64 11.22
N GLN A 261 -13.99 -5.67 10.40
CA GLN A 261 -13.03 -5.99 9.35
C GLN A 261 -12.96 -4.89 8.28
N ALA A 262 -14.09 -4.25 7.95
CA ALA A 262 -14.12 -3.09 7.07
C ALA A 262 -13.30 -1.91 7.64
N GLU A 263 -13.41 -1.62 8.94
CA GLU A 263 -12.59 -0.61 9.62
C GLU A 263 -11.10 -0.96 9.63
N ASP A 264 -10.77 -2.24 9.79
CA ASP A 264 -9.39 -2.72 9.76
C ASP A 264 -8.75 -2.50 8.38
N ASN A 265 -9.51 -2.76 7.32
CA ASN A 265 -9.14 -2.45 5.93
C ASN A 265 -9.23 -0.96 5.55
N GLY A 266 -9.77 -0.10 6.42
CA GLY A 266 -9.91 1.33 6.15
C GLY A 266 -11.06 1.70 5.22
N PHE A 267 -12.14 0.91 5.22
CA PHE A 267 -13.35 1.18 4.45
C PHE A 267 -14.26 2.16 5.19
N VAL A 268 -14.95 3.00 4.42
CA VAL A 268 -15.83 4.05 4.95
C VAL A 268 -17.25 3.53 5.07
N HIS A 269 -17.82 3.64 6.26
CA HIS A 269 -19.23 3.36 6.50
C HIS A 269 -20.12 4.45 5.88
N GLN A 270 -21.11 4.04 5.10
CA GLN A 270 -22.10 4.93 4.51
C GLN A 270 -23.51 4.36 4.66
N ILE A 271 -24.49 5.23 4.84
CA ILE A 271 -25.92 4.88 4.85
C ILE A 271 -26.67 5.64 3.75
N THR A 272 -27.84 5.13 3.39
CA THR A 272 -28.67 5.72 2.34
C THR A 272 -29.32 7.02 2.82
N ASN A 273 -29.29 8.09 2.02
CA ASN A 273 -29.80 9.41 2.42
C ASN A 273 -31.20 9.75 1.84
N ILE A 274 -31.70 8.94 0.92
CA ILE A 274 -32.83 9.32 0.04
C ILE A 274 -34.21 9.20 0.69
N ASP A 275 -34.36 8.45 1.77
CA ASP A 275 -35.64 8.21 2.45
C ASP A 275 -35.86 9.12 3.67
N GLY A 276 -34.92 10.04 3.91
CA GLY A 276 -34.90 10.95 5.05
C GLY A 276 -34.41 10.30 6.34
N GLU A 277 -34.45 11.06 7.43
CA GLU A 277 -33.82 10.71 8.72
C GLU A 277 -34.42 9.48 9.43
N ASN A 278 -35.56 8.99 8.95
CA ASN A 278 -36.31 7.92 9.61
C ASN A 278 -36.22 6.58 8.90
N LYS A 279 -35.43 6.45 7.83
CA LYS A 279 -35.30 5.18 7.11
C LYS A 279 -33.98 5.10 6.36
N ILE A 280 -33.35 3.94 6.47
CA ILE A 280 -32.31 3.50 5.54
C ILE A 280 -32.67 2.12 5.01
N PHE A 281 -32.07 1.71 3.89
CA PHE A 281 -32.20 0.34 3.38
C PHE A 281 -30.86 -0.40 3.28
N ALA A 282 -29.74 0.32 3.41
CA ALA A 282 -28.41 -0.27 3.37
C ALA A 282 -27.38 0.49 4.22
N ILE A 283 -26.42 -0.28 4.74
CA ILE A 283 -25.15 0.18 5.31
C ILE A 283 -24.03 -0.35 4.41
N CYS A 284 -23.25 0.53 3.80
CA CYS A 284 -22.18 0.18 2.85
C CYS A 284 -20.79 0.37 3.46
N ASN A 285 -19.89 -0.60 3.23
CA ASN A 285 -18.47 -0.54 3.63
C ASN A 285 -17.57 -0.21 2.43
N CYS A 286 -17.30 1.07 2.20
CA CYS A 286 -16.82 1.59 0.93
C CYS A 286 -15.32 1.88 0.88
N ASN A 287 -14.63 1.26 -0.07
CA ASN A 287 -13.27 1.63 -0.47
C ASN A 287 -13.32 2.73 -1.54
N VAL A 288 -12.65 3.86 -1.31
CA VAL A 288 -12.67 5.04 -2.22
C VAL A 288 -12.10 4.72 -3.61
N ASN A 289 -11.29 3.67 -3.74
CA ASN A 289 -10.74 3.24 -5.02
C ASN A 289 -11.80 2.71 -6.00
N VAL A 290 -12.94 2.22 -5.49
CA VAL A 290 -13.98 1.54 -6.28
C VAL A 290 -15.38 2.11 -6.07
N CYS A 291 -15.67 2.70 -4.91
CA CYS A 291 -17.02 3.15 -4.54
C CYS A 291 -17.50 4.33 -5.41
N TYR A 292 -18.65 4.16 -6.07
CA TYR A 292 -19.30 5.25 -6.83
C TYR A 292 -19.95 6.31 -5.96
N ALA A 293 -20.41 5.98 -4.74
CA ALA A 293 -20.97 6.96 -3.82
C ALA A 293 -19.88 7.93 -3.31
N LEU A 294 -18.75 7.41 -2.82
CA LEU A 294 -17.61 8.25 -2.42
C LEU A 294 -17.05 9.03 -3.61
N ARG A 295 -17.01 8.41 -4.80
CA ARG A 295 -16.61 9.11 -6.03
C ARG A 295 -17.39 10.41 -6.20
N THR A 296 -18.68 10.48 -5.88
CA THR A 296 -19.45 11.72 -6.07
C THR A 296 -18.83 12.91 -5.33
N SER A 297 -18.40 12.74 -4.07
CA SER A 297 -17.75 13.83 -3.33
C SER A 297 -16.31 14.07 -3.76
N GLN A 298 -15.59 13.02 -4.13
CA GLN A 298 -14.18 13.12 -4.50
C GLN A 298 -13.96 13.64 -5.91
N LEU A 299 -14.63 13.08 -6.91
CA LEU A 299 -14.54 13.48 -8.32
C LEU A 299 -15.01 14.91 -8.53
N PHE A 300 -16.17 15.28 -7.99
CA PHE A 300 -16.67 16.66 -8.12
C PHE A 300 -16.05 17.62 -7.10
N ASN A 301 -15.13 17.11 -6.29
CA ASN A 301 -14.30 17.84 -5.34
C ASN A 301 -15.13 18.68 -4.36
N THR A 302 -16.22 18.11 -3.84
CA THR A 302 -17.04 18.74 -2.81
C THR A 302 -17.46 17.73 -1.75
N PRO A 303 -17.32 18.05 -0.47
CA PRO A 303 -17.63 17.11 0.59
C PRO A 303 -19.14 16.91 0.78
N ASN A 304 -20.00 17.85 0.38
CA ASN A 304 -21.43 17.88 0.73
C ASN A 304 -22.25 16.67 0.24
N LEU A 305 -21.75 15.93 -0.76
CA LEU A 305 -22.40 14.74 -1.31
C LEU A 305 -22.24 13.50 -0.43
N SER A 306 -21.30 13.51 0.52
CA SER A 306 -21.08 12.37 1.41
C SER A 306 -20.78 12.73 2.85
N ARG A 307 -20.44 13.98 3.17
CA ARG A 307 -19.92 14.41 4.47
C ARG A 307 -20.89 14.16 5.64
N SER A 308 -20.32 13.69 6.76
CA SER A 308 -20.98 13.61 8.06
C SER A 308 -20.96 14.94 8.82
N ALA A 309 -21.56 15.02 10.01
CA ALA A 309 -21.46 16.20 10.87
C ALA A 309 -20.08 16.45 11.49
N TYR A 310 -19.12 15.57 11.23
CA TYR A 310 -17.84 15.56 11.92
C TYR A 310 -16.68 16.01 11.03
N VAL A 311 -15.69 16.65 11.64
CA VAL A 311 -14.45 17.07 11.01
C VAL A 311 -13.29 16.61 11.88
N ALA A 312 -12.27 15.99 11.26
CA ALA A 312 -11.09 15.58 11.99
C ALA A 312 -10.20 16.78 12.36
N LYS A 313 -9.71 16.82 13.60
CA LYS A 313 -8.76 17.83 14.09
C LYS A 313 -7.55 17.16 14.71
N VAL A 314 -6.37 17.74 14.47
CA VAL A 314 -5.08 17.22 14.96
C VAL A 314 -4.57 18.06 16.12
N GLU A 315 -4.26 17.40 17.23
CA GLU A 315 -3.48 17.95 18.32
C GLU A 315 -1.99 17.80 17.99
N LYS A 316 -1.40 18.88 17.45
CA LYS A 316 -0.04 18.87 16.89
C LYS A 316 1.03 18.42 17.89
N ASP A 317 0.87 18.74 19.18
CA ASP A 317 1.85 18.40 20.22
C ASP A 317 1.92 16.90 20.48
N LYS A 318 0.77 16.20 20.43
CA LYS A 318 0.70 14.73 20.55
C LYS A 318 1.08 14.01 19.27
N CYS A 319 0.89 14.64 18.11
CA CYS A 319 1.11 14.01 16.81
C CYS A 319 2.60 13.69 16.57
N VAL A 320 2.91 12.50 16.06
CA VAL A 320 4.28 12.05 15.78
C VAL A 320 4.56 11.83 14.28
N ALA A 321 3.64 12.25 13.40
CA ALA A 321 3.74 12.06 11.96
C ALA A 321 4.05 10.60 11.54
N CYS A 322 3.45 9.61 12.20
CA CYS A 322 3.67 8.20 11.85
C CYS A 322 3.14 7.83 10.45
N GLY A 323 2.13 8.55 9.95
CA GLY A 323 1.56 8.36 8.60
C GLY A 323 0.28 7.54 8.55
N ARG A 324 -0.06 6.79 9.61
CA ARG A 324 -1.24 5.90 9.61
C ARG A 324 -2.55 6.59 9.23
N CYS A 325 -2.77 7.80 9.76
CA CYS A 325 -3.98 8.58 9.48
C CYS A 325 -4.08 9.07 8.04
N VAL A 326 -2.94 9.28 7.35
CA VAL A 326 -2.93 9.80 5.98
C VAL A 326 -3.08 8.68 4.96
N GLU A 327 -2.49 7.51 5.24
CA GLU A 327 -2.64 6.29 4.43
C GLU A 327 -4.10 5.82 4.35
N VAL A 328 -4.83 5.91 5.48
CA VAL A 328 -6.24 5.48 5.56
C VAL A 328 -7.22 6.56 5.11
N CYS A 329 -6.79 7.81 4.90
CA CYS A 329 -7.73 8.91 4.60
C CYS A 329 -8.33 8.75 3.20
N PRO A 330 -9.64 8.49 3.06
CA PRO A 330 -10.26 8.27 1.75
C PRO A 330 -10.28 9.54 0.90
N ALA A 331 -10.38 10.69 1.56
CA ALA A 331 -10.47 11.98 0.90
C ALA A 331 -9.12 12.65 0.66
N GLY A 332 -7.99 12.08 1.13
CA GLY A 332 -6.70 12.80 1.13
C GLY A 332 -6.77 14.15 1.86
N ALA A 333 -7.66 14.27 2.84
CA ALA A 333 -7.84 15.45 3.67
C ALA A 333 -6.77 15.52 4.76
N ALA A 334 -6.39 14.37 5.31
CA ALA A 334 -5.24 14.25 6.20
C ALA A 334 -3.96 14.11 5.38
N LYS A 335 -2.95 14.93 5.66
CA LYS A 335 -1.61 14.83 5.08
C LYS A 335 -0.53 14.97 6.15
N LEU A 336 0.68 14.50 5.88
CA LEU A 336 1.84 14.79 6.69
C LEU A 336 2.37 16.17 6.31
N GLY A 337 2.69 16.96 7.32
CA GLY A 337 3.33 18.27 7.20
C GLY A 337 4.45 18.45 8.22
N GLN A 338 4.88 19.70 8.36
CA GLN A 338 5.88 20.13 9.33
C GLN A 338 5.25 20.43 10.69
N LYS A 339 5.98 20.06 11.75
CA LYS A 339 5.76 20.57 13.11
C LYS A 339 6.75 21.69 13.46
N LEU A 340 7.94 21.68 12.87
CA LEU A 340 8.97 22.69 13.13
C LEU A 340 8.67 24.00 12.39
N CYS A 341 9.08 25.11 13.01
CA CYS A 341 8.99 26.43 12.40
C CYS A 341 9.90 26.58 11.18
N SER A 342 9.45 27.34 10.19
CA SER A 342 10.16 27.63 8.93
C SER A 342 10.59 29.10 8.87
N LYS A 343 11.78 29.37 8.33
CA LYS A 343 12.29 30.71 8.06
C LYS A 343 11.46 31.38 6.97
N LYS A 344 11.12 30.67 5.89
CA LYS A 344 10.19 31.13 4.84
C LYS A 344 8.80 31.47 5.39
N ALA A 345 8.35 30.81 6.44
CA ALA A 345 7.10 31.10 7.15
C ALA A 345 7.25 32.13 8.29
N GLY A 346 8.31 32.95 8.28
CA GLY A 346 8.51 34.03 9.27
C GLY A 346 8.72 33.52 10.70
N GLY A 347 9.35 32.35 10.86
CA GLY A 347 9.62 31.75 12.18
C GLY A 347 8.41 31.02 12.78
N ARG A 348 7.42 30.65 11.96
CA ARG A 348 6.22 29.92 12.39
C ARG A 348 6.13 28.58 11.68
N VAL A 349 5.30 27.68 12.19
CA VAL A 349 4.92 26.47 11.45
C VAL A 349 4.17 26.88 10.19
N PRO A 350 4.46 26.30 9.01
CA PRO A 350 3.76 26.62 7.78
C PRO A 350 2.24 26.55 7.94
N GLU A 351 1.54 27.52 7.35
CA GLU A 351 0.09 27.45 7.16
C GLU A 351 -0.21 26.62 5.91
N TYR A 352 -1.31 25.88 5.94
CA TYR A 352 -1.65 24.93 4.89
C TYR A 352 -2.92 25.40 4.17
N PRO A 353 -2.94 25.38 2.83
CA PRO A 353 -4.08 25.81 2.06
C PRO A 353 -5.30 24.94 2.37
N ARG A 354 -6.48 25.56 2.35
CA ARG A 354 -7.76 24.86 2.43
C ARG A 354 -8.37 24.80 1.04
N GLN A 355 -8.92 23.66 0.69
CA GLN A 355 -9.69 23.47 -0.51
C GLN A 355 -10.84 24.49 -0.58
N GLU A 356 -11.05 25.09 -1.76
CA GLU A 356 -12.21 25.94 -2.01
C GLU A 356 -13.50 25.11 -1.95
N LEU A 357 -14.60 25.73 -1.51
CA LEU A 357 -15.90 25.09 -1.49
C LEU A 357 -16.82 25.67 -2.59
N PRO A 358 -17.79 24.89 -3.11
CA PRO A 358 -18.70 25.36 -4.14
C PRO A 358 -19.44 26.64 -3.77
N ASP A 359 -19.69 26.91 -2.49
CA ASP A 359 -20.44 28.07 -2.02
C ASP A 359 -19.64 29.38 -2.01
N ALA A 360 -18.33 29.33 -2.24
CA ALA A 360 -17.44 30.50 -2.25
C ALA A 360 -17.09 30.99 -3.66
N THR A 361 -17.20 30.15 -4.68
CA THR A 361 -16.74 30.48 -6.04
C THR A 361 -17.59 29.82 -7.12
N LYS A 362 -17.43 30.24 -8.38
CA LYS A 362 -18.01 29.53 -9.53
C LYS A 362 -17.42 28.12 -9.59
N TRP A 363 -18.29 27.12 -9.66
CA TRP A 363 -17.91 25.72 -9.62
C TRP A 363 -18.28 25.06 -10.93
N ASP A 364 -17.27 24.68 -11.70
CA ASP A 364 -17.40 23.96 -12.96
C ASP A 364 -16.34 22.84 -13.02
N HIS A 365 -16.21 22.19 -14.18
CA HIS A 365 -15.31 21.05 -14.36
C HIS A 365 -13.84 21.35 -14.04
N THR A 366 -13.42 22.62 -14.05
CA THR A 366 -12.06 23.02 -13.67
C THR A 366 -11.77 22.85 -12.18
N LYS A 367 -12.82 22.72 -11.36
CA LYS A 367 -12.73 22.47 -9.91
C LYS A 367 -12.82 20.99 -9.54
N TRP A 368 -13.12 20.12 -10.50
CA TRP A 368 -13.23 18.67 -10.26
C TRP A 368 -11.84 18.04 -10.07
N SER A 369 -11.80 16.85 -9.48
CA SER A 369 -10.60 16.02 -9.31
C SER A 369 -10.76 14.69 -10.05
N PRO A 370 -10.55 14.65 -11.38
CA PRO A 370 -10.66 13.42 -12.15
C PRO A 370 -9.74 12.30 -11.65
N ASN A 371 -8.53 12.66 -11.20
CA ASN A 371 -7.52 11.73 -10.70
C ASN A 371 -7.60 11.49 -9.18
N TYR A 372 -8.75 11.75 -8.54
CA TYR A 372 -8.90 11.69 -7.07
C TYR A 372 -8.41 10.36 -6.47
N ARG A 373 -8.58 9.23 -7.18
CA ARG A 373 -8.14 7.90 -6.71
C ARG A 373 -6.64 7.86 -6.42
N ASN A 374 -5.84 8.58 -7.20
CA ASN A 374 -4.39 8.66 -7.02
C ASN A 374 -3.99 9.91 -6.22
N ASP A 375 -4.59 11.07 -6.51
CA ASP A 375 -4.21 12.33 -5.85
C ASP A 375 -4.58 12.35 -4.35
N ASN A 376 -5.63 11.64 -3.95
CA ASN A 376 -5.97 11.45 -2.54
C ASN A 376 -4.98 10.55 -1.80
N ARG A 377 -4.15 9.80 -2.54
CA ARG A 377 -3.05 8.94 -2.04
C ARG A 377 -1.70 9.64 -2.12
N ILE A 378 -1.70 10.97 -2.00
CA ILE A 378 -0.50 11.76 -1.77
C ILE A 378 -0.43 12.06 -0.28
N GLU A 379 0.46 11.37 0.41
CA GLU A 379 0.55 11.30 1.87
C GLU A 379 1.07 12.59 2.50
N THR A 380 1.87 13.37 1.76
CA THR A 380 2.63 14.49 2.31
C THR A 380 2.32 15.80 1.59
N HIS A 381 2.27 16.90 2.32
CA HIS A 381 2.23 18.25 1.78
C HIS A 381 3.58 18.63 1.14
N GLU A 382 3.60 19.62 0.25
CA GLU A 382 4.82 20.06 -0.44
C GLU A 382 5.91 20.63 0.48
N SER A 383 5.52 21.15 1.65
CA SER A 383 6.44 21.57 2.72
C SER A 383 7.23 20.40 3.30
N GLY A 384 6.79 19.17 3.08
CA GLY A 384 7.43 17.97 3.58
C GLY A 384 7.13 17.63 5.04
N THR A 385 7.75 16.55 5.50
CA THR A 385 7.61 15.98 6.84
C THR A 385 8.95 15.43 7.36
N ALA A 386 8.91 14.59 8.39
CA ALA A 386 10.06 13.97 9.04
C ALA A 386 11.09 13.37 8.05
N PRO A 387 12.31 13.94 7.94
CA PRO A 387 13.32 13.45 7.00
C PRO A 387 13.74 12.00 7.22
N CYS A 388 13.70 11.52 8.48
CA CYS A 388 14.04 10.15 8.82
C CYS A 388 13.06 9.11 8.26
N LYS A 389 11.76 9.44 8.15
CA LYS A 389 10.75 8.59 7.46
C LYS A 389 10.95 8.64 5.95
N THR A 390 11.23 9.82 5.40
CA THR A 390 11.34 10.01 3.95
C THR A 390 12.61 9.37 3.38
N ALA A 391 13.71 9.41 4.13
CA ALA A 391 15.01 8.82 3.75
C ALA A 391 15.07 7.30 3.92
N CYS A 392 14.22 6.73 4.79
CA CYS A 392 14.07 5.28 4.91
C CYS A 392 13.31 4.75 3.69
N PRO A 393 13.87 3.83 2.88
CA PRO A 393 13.19 3.27 1.71
C PRO A 393 11.87 2.58 2.06
N ALA A 394 11.82 1.93 3.22
CA ALA A 394 10.62 1.32 3.74
C ALA A 394 9.65 2.32 4.39
N HIS A 395 10.03 3.59 4.59
CA HIS A 395 9.23 4.63 5.24
C HIS A 395 8.73 4.29 6.66
N VAL A 396 9.58 3.63 7.45
CA VAL A 396 9.31 3.30 8.85
C VAL A 396 8.96 4.57 9.64
N ALA A 397 7.96 4.48 10.52
CA ALA A 397 7.47 5.59 11.35
C ALA A 397 8.42 5.94 12.52
N VAL A 398 9.62 6.43 12.21
CA VAL A 398 10.71 6.70 13.18
C VAL A 398 10.26 7.52 14.38
N GLN A 399 9.72 8.72 14.17
CA GLN A 399 9.22 9.56 15.27
C GLN A 399 8.17 8.86 16.14
N GLY A 400 7.38 7.97 15.54
CA GLY A 400 6.34 7.24 16.24
C GLY A 400 6.90 6.19 17.19
N TYR A 401 7.78 5.31 16.72
CA TYR A 401 8.32 4.27 17.59
C TYR A 401 9.30 4.85 18.63
N LEU A 402 10.03 5.93 18.31
CA LEU A 402 10.84 6.64 19.31
C LEU A 402 9.97 7.22 20.42
N LYS A 403 8.80 7.79 20.09
CA LYS A 403 7.86 8.31 21.09
C LYS A 403 7.27 7.21 21.97
N LEU A 404 6.93 6.05 21.40
CA LEU A 404 6.43 4.90 22.15
C LEU A 404 7.53 4.33 23.07
N ALA A 405 8.76 4.22 22.57
CA ALA A 405 9.92 3.79 23.37
C ALA A 405 10.21 4.75 24.53
N ALA A 406 10.13 6.08 24.31
CA ALA A 406 10.25 7.07 25.38
C ALA A 406 9.19 6.90 26.49
N GLN A 407 8.04 6.28 26.16
CA GLN A 407 6.95 5.99 27.09
C GLN A 407 7.02 4.58 27.70
N GLY A 408 8.06 3.78 27.39
CA GLY A 408 8.16 2.38 27.79
C GLY A 408 7.19 1.43 27.07
N ARG A 409 6.52 1.88 26.00
CA ARG A 409 5.51 1.12 25.24
C ARG A 409 6.17 0.32 24.12
N TYR A 410 7.08 -0.59 24.48
CA TYR A 410 7.93 -1.28 23.50
C TYR A 410 7.18 -2.24 22.57
N ASP A 411 6.14 -2.92 23.05
CA ASP A 411 5.29 -3.79 22.21
C ASP A 411 4.61 -3.02 21.09
N GLU A 412 4.04 -1.87 21.42
CA GLU A 412 3.38 -0.99 20.44
C GLU A 412 4.39 -0.35 19.49
N ALA A 413 5.60 -0.05 20.00
CA ALA A 413 6.70 0.45 19.17
C ALA A 413 7.12 -0.60 18.13
N LEU A 414 7.25 -1.86 18.55
CA LEU A 414 7.57 -2.98 17.67
C LEU A 414 6.47 -3.21 16.63
N ALA A 415 5.20 -3.25 17.05
CA ALA A 415 4.06 -3.37 16.15
C ALA A 415 4.01 -2.24 15.11
N LEU A 416 4.35 -1.01 15.52
CA LEU A 416 4.42 0.14 14.60
C LEU A 416 5.56 0.01 13.58
N ILE A 417 6.71 -0.54 13.98
CA ILE A 417 7.83 -0.81 13.06
C ILE A 417 7.43 -1.89 12.04
N LYS A 418 6.82 -2.99 12.50
CA LYS A 418 6.48 -4.15 11.67
C LYS A 418 5.47 -3.89 10.56
N ARG A 419 4.71 -2.79 10.61
CA ARG A 419 3.89 -2.36 9.46
C ARG A 419 4.73 -2.11 8.21
N GLU A 420 5.94 -1.58 8.39
CA GLU A 420 6.77 -1.12 7.27
C GLU A 420 8.06 -1.91 7.12
N ASN A 421 8.53 -2.57 8.18
CA ASN A 421 9.74 -3.38 8.16
C ASN A 421 9.48 -4.73 8.86
N PRO A 422 9.44 -5.85 8.12
CA PRO A 422 9.24 -7.18 8.69
C PRO A 422 10.49 -7.77 9.37
N LEU A 423 11.66 -7.14 9.18
CA LEU A 423 12.96 -7.60 9.70
C LEU A 423 13.64 -6.52 10.58
N PRO A 424 12.96 -5.96 11.61
CA PRO A 424 13.51 -4.89 12.43
C PRO A 424 14.76 -5.27 13.24
N ALA A 425 14.88 -6.50 13.73
CA ALA A 425 16.02 -6.97 14.53
C ALA A 425 17.28 -7.15 13.68
N ILE A 426 17.14 -7.66 12.46
CA ILE A 426 18.19 -7.68 11.44
C ILE A 426 18.58 -6.24 11.08
N CYS A 427 17.60 -5.40 10.71
CA CYS A 427 17.90 -4.02 10.31
C CYS A 427 18.48 -3.19 11.46
N GLY A 428 18.25 -3.51 12.73
CA GLY A 428 18.90 -2.83 13.87
C GLY A 428 20.39 -3.11 13.99
N ARG A 429 20.93 -4.06 13.19
CA ARG A 429 22.35 -4.44 13.20
C ARG A 429 23.08 -4.08 11.92
N VAL A 430 22.40 -4.11 10.78
CA VAL A 430 23.05 -4.02 9.45
C VAL A 430 22.52 -2.89 8.56
N CYS A 431 21.62 -2.04 9.07
CA CYS A 431 21.09 -0.92 8.29
C CYS A 431 22.16 0.14 8.06
N ASN A 432 22.11 0.81 6.90
CA ASN A 432 23.01 1.90 6.55
C ASN A 432 22.62 3.26 7.16
N ARG A 433 21.60 3.29 8.03
CA ARG A 433 21.22 4.45 8.83
C ARG A 433 20.96 5.75 8.05
N ARG A 434 20.45 5.67 6.79
CA ARG A 434 20.02 6.86 6.01
C ARG A 434 19.06 7.78 6.78
N CYS A 435 18.27 7.21 7.70
CA CYS A 435 17.39 7.96 8.59
C CYS A 435 18.14 8.84 9.61
N GLU A 436 19.32 8.43 10.06
CA GLU A 436 20.21 9.20 10.93
C GLU A 436 20.95 10.28 10.14
N ASP A 437 21.44 9.97 8.93
CA ASP A 437 22.07 10.96 8.03
C ASP A 437 21.12 12.10 7.67
N ALA A 438 19.84 11.75 7.46
CA ALA A 438 18.79 12.72 7.19
C ALA A 438 18.28 13.45 8.44
N CYS A 439 18.61 12.99 9.65
CA CYS A 439 18.03 13.51 10.89
C CYS A 439 18.28 15.01 11.07
N THR A 440 17.23 15.79 11.26
CA THR A 440 17.31 17.24 11.46
C THR A 440 18.13 17.61 12.71
N ARG A 441 18.17 16.74 13.73
CA ARG A 441 18.97 16.95 14.95
C ARG A 441 20.48 17.02 14.67
N GLY A 442 20.96 16.37 13.61
CA GLY A 442 22.36 16.46 13.18
C GLY A 442 22.79 17.87 12.73
N ARG A 443 21.87 18.81 12.57
CA ARG A 443 22.18 20.24 12.36
C ARG A 443 22.35 21.04 13.67
N VAL A 444 22.08 20.41 14.82
CA VAL A 444 22.23 21.00 16.16
C VAL A 444 23.50 20.45 16.80
N ASP A 445 23.56 19.14 16.97
CA ASP A 445 24.67 18.42 17.58
C ASP A 445 24.99 17.14 16.79
N ALA A 446 24.34 16.03 17.11
CA ALA A 446 24.49 14.74 16.47
C ALA A 446 23.10 14.13 16.22
N ALA A 447 22.97 13.29 15.19
CA ALA A 447 21.74 12.57 14.91
C ALA A 447 21.26 11.76 16.12
N VAL A 448 19.95 11.47 16.15
CA VAL A 448 19.40 10.49 17.08
C VAL A 448 19.92 9.10 16.68
N ALA A 449 20.33 8.26 17.65
CA ALA A 449 20.70 6.86 17.45
C ALA A 449 19.46 5.99 17.21
N ILE A 450 18.80 6.27 16.08
CA ILE A 450 17.55 5.67 15.63
C ILE A 450 17.70 4.15 15.51
N ASP A 451 18.83 3.69 14.97
CA ASP A 451 19.09 2.27 14.72
C ASP A 451 19.27 1.48 16.03
N GLU A 452 19.97 2.05 17.00
CA GLU A 452 20.19 1.43 18.33
C GLU A 452 18.89 1.32 19.13
N VAL A 453 18.04 2.35 19.09
CA VAL A 453 16.71 2.28 19.71
C VAL A 453 15.83 1.21 19.02
N LYS A 454 15.91 1.09 17.69
CA LYS A 454 15.22 0.04 16.95
C LYS A 454 15.75 -1.35 17.32
N LYS A 455 17.08 -1.53 17.43
CA LYS A 455 17.72 -2.77 17.89
C LYS A 455 17.17 -3.18 19.25
N PHE A 456 17.12 -2.26 20.22
CA PHE A 456 16.53 -2.50 21.54
C PHE A 456 15.08 -2.95 21.48
N ILE A 457 14.22 -2.23 20.74
CA ILE A 457 12.81 -2.58 20.61
C ILE A 457 12.65 -3.98 19.98
N ALA A 458 13.44 -4.26 18.96
CA ALA A 458 13.35 -5.49 18.17
C ALA A 458 13.95 -6.72 18.87
N GLN A 459 14.70 -6.56 19.98
CA GLN A 459 15.14 -7.70 20.79
C GLN A 459 13.97 -8.58 21.26
N ARG A 460 12.77 -7.99 21.40
CA ARG A 460 11.56 -8.72 21.77
C ARG A 460 11.18 -9.81 20.77
N ASP A 461 11.57 -9.69 19.50
CA ASP A 461 11.28 -10.71 18.49
C ASP A 461 12.11 -11.98 18.66
N LEU A 462 13.26 -11.87 19.33
CA LEU A 462 14.15 -13.01 19.53
C LEU A 462 13.54 -14.01 20.53
N ASP A 463 12.81 -13.52 21.52
CA ASP A 463 12.10 -14.36 22.49
C ASP A 463 10.69 -14.72 21.98
N ALA A 464 10.39 -16.03 21.96
CA ALA A 464 9.07 -16.54 21.59
C ALA A 464 7.93 -16.04 22.50
N ALA A 465 8.23 -15.70 23.75
CA ALA A 465 7.24 -15.18 24.70
C ALA A 465 6.87 -13.70 24.46
N THR A 466 7.74 -12.94 23.78
CA THR A 466 7.53 -11.49 23.57
C THR A 466 7.45 -11.06 22.12
N ARG A 467 7.73 -11.96 21.16
CA ARG A 467 7.71 -11.61 19.74
C ARG A 467 6.34 -11.17 19.28
N TYR A 468 6.33 -10.19 18.39
CA TYR A 468 5.08 -9.67 17.82
C TYR A 468 4.76 -10.39 16.51
N VAL A 469 3.68 -11.15 16.49
CA VAL A 469 3.10 -11.71 15.25
C VAL A 469 1.97 -10.78 14.80
N PRO A 470 2.13 -10.07 13.67
CA PRO A 470 1.09 -9.19 13.16
C PRO A 470 -0.22 -9.94 12.89
N PRO A 471 -1.38 -9.34 13.18
CA PRO A 471 -2.66 -9.92 12.83
C PRO A 471 -2.86 -9.95 11.31
N VAL A 472 -3.53 -10.99 10.83
CA VAL A 472 -3.95 -11.10 9.42
C VAL A 472 -5.14 -10.17 9.18
N VAL A 473 -5.04 -9.29 8.19
CA VAL A 473 -6.10 -8.36 7.77
C VAL A 473 -6.46 -8.66 6.32
N THR A 474 -7.52 -9.43 6.13
CA THR A 474 -8.00 -9.85 4.81
C THR A 474 -8.96 -8.82 4.19
N PRO A 475 -8.74 -8.38 2.93
CA PRO A 475 -9.70 -7.60 2.15
C PRO A 475 -10.74 -8.50 1.45
N THR A 476 -11.18 -9.57 2.14
CA THR A 476 -12.17 -10.55 1.67
C THR A 476 -12.97 -11.12 2.84
N ARG A 477 -14.22 -11.49 2.59
CA ARG A 477 -15.12 -12.15 3.55
C ARG A 477 -15.01 -13.68 3.54
N ALA A 478 -14.24 -14.25 2.61
CA ALA A 478 -14.01 -15.70 2.50
C ALA A 478 -12.99 -16.28 3.50
N GLY A 479 -12.43 -15.45 4.40
CA GLY A 479 -11.46 -15.90 5.41
C GLY A 479 -10.00 -16.00 4.93
N GLY A 480 -9.71 -15.63 3.68
CA GLY A 480 -8.37 -15.66 3.10
C GLY A 480 -8.43 -15.78 1.58
N PHE A 481 -7.28 -16.07 0.96
CA PHE A 481 -7.16 -16.24 -0.49
C PHE A 481 -6.59 -17.62 -0.85
N ASP A 482 -7.21 -18.28 -1.83
CA ASP A 482 -6.80 -19.60 -2.30
C ASP A 482 -5.72 -19.56 -3.39
N GLN A 483 -5.43 -18.39 -3.97
CA GLN A 483 -4.43 -18.25 -5.02
C GLN A 483 -3.04 -18.58 -4.47
N LYS A 484 -2.40 -19.61 -5.05
CA LYS A 484 -1.03 -20.00 -4.70
C LYS A 484 -0.02 -19.02 -5.30
N ILE A 485 0.89 -18.53 -4.47
CA ILE A 485 1.95 -17.58 -4.86
C ILE A 485 3.30 -18.21 -4.54
N ALA A 486 4.20 -18.22 -5.53
CA ALA A 486 5.56 -18.72 -5.38
C ALA A 486 6.52 -17.53 -5.21
N ILE A 487 7.39 -17.62 -4.22
CA ILE A 487 8.48 -16.67 -3.99
C ILE A 487 9.79 -17.44 -4.15
N ILE A 488 10.71 -16.95 -4.98
CA ILE A 488 11.93 -17.66 -5.33
C ILE A 488 13.11 -16.88 -4.74
N GLY A 489 13.69 -17.43 -3.68
CA GLY A 489 14.71 -16.82 -2.84
C GLY A 489 14.17 -16.36 -1.49
N ALA A 490 14.79 -16.81 -0.40
CA ALA A 490 14.46 -16.44 0.98
C ALA A 490 15.39 -15.34 1.54
N GLY A 491 15.86 -14.43 0.68
CA GLY A 491 16.55 -13.19 1.08
C GLY A 491 15.58 -12.10 1.56
N PRO A 492 16.07 -10.91 1.95
CA PRO A 492 15.24 -9.83 2.51
C PRO A 492 14.03 -9.45 1.64
N ALA A 493 14.20 -9.41 0.31
CA ALA A 493 13.12 -9.11 -0.62
C ALA A 493 12.03 -10.19 -0.61
N GLY A 494 12.41 -11.47 -0.73
CA GLY A 494 11.47 -12.59 -0.70
C GLY A 494 10.76 -12.73 0.64
N LEU A 495 11.48 -12.57 1.75
CA LEU A 495 10.91 -12.57 3.10
C LEU A 495 9.91 -11.43 3.30
N SER A 496 10.24 -10.22 2.82
CA SER A 496 9.32 -9.07 2.87
C SER A 496 8.05 -9.34 2.05
N CYS A 497 8.18 -9.84 0.83
CA CYS A 497 7.03 -10.19 0.01
C CYS A 497 6.14 -11.27 0.68
N ALA A 498 6.76 -12.30 1.27
CA ALA A 498 6.05 -13.36 1.99
C ALA A 498 5.27 -12.80 3.18
N PHE A 499 5.89 -11.92 3.97
CA PHE A 499 5.26 -11.27 5.12
C PHE A 499 4.01 -10.49 4.72
N TYR A 500 4.09 -9.62 3.72
CA TYR A 500 2.97 -8.76 3.31
C TYR A 500 1.85 -9.53 2.60
N LEU A 501 2.17 -10.64 1.93
CA LEU A 501 1.17 -11.55 1.40
C LEU A 501 0.48 -12.34 2.53
N ALA A 502 1.23 -12.81 3.52
CA ALA A 502 0.68 -13.50 4.68
C ALA A 502 -0.23 -12.57 5.52
N GLU A 503 0.16 -11.30 5.71
CA GLU A 503 -0.66 -10.27 6.36
C GLU A 503 -2.03 -10.12 5.67
N LYS A 504 -2.07 -10.24 4.33
CA LYS A 504 -3.31 -10.16 3.53
C LYS A 504 -4.15 -11.44 3.53
N GLY A 505 -3.65 -12.52 4.15
CA GLY A 505 -4.33 -13.81 4.23
C GLY A 505 -4.00 -14.80 3.11
N TYR A 506 -2.88 -14.62 2.41
CA TYR A 506 -2.32 -15.66 1.54
C TYR A 506 -1.45 -16.64 2.34
N LYS A 507 -1.21 -17.82 1.77
CA LYS A 507 -0.19 -18.77 2.24
C LYS A 507 0.92 -18.88 1.19
N PRO A 508 1.81 -17.88 1.08
CA PRO A 508 2.85 -17.88 0.05
C PRO A 508 3.85 -19.01 0.31
N VAL A 509 4.39 -19.59 -0.76
CA VAL A 509 5.42 -20.63 -0.70
C VAL A 509 6.75 -20.06 -1.16
N VAL A 510 7.72 -20.03 -0.26
CA VAL A 510 9.09 -19.57 -0.51
C VAL A 510 9.96 -20.77 -0.86
N PHE A 511 10.54 -20.75 -2.06
CA PHE A 511 11.52 -21.71 -2.54
C PHE A 511 12.92 -21.15 -2.35
N GLU A 512 13.74 -21.83 -1.57
CA GLU A 512 15.10 -21.43 -1.27
C GLU A 512 16.07 -22.55 -1.66
N LYS A 513 17.07 -22.19 -2.47
CA LYS A 513 18.10 -23.13 -2.95
C LYS A 513 18.96 -23.65 -1.80
N SER A 514 19.22 -22.80 -0.81
CA SER A 514 20.14 -23.09 0.29
C SER A 514 19.44 -23.86 1.42
N GLU A 515 20.24 -24.43 2.32
CA GLU A 515 19.73 -25.18 3.49
C GLU A 515 19.08 -24.28 4.54
N ARG A 516 19.46 -22.99 4.58
CA ARG A 516 18.92 -22.00 5.51
C ARG A 516 18.42 -20.76 4.75
N PRO A 517 17.37 -20.11 5.25
CA PRO A 517 16.88 -18.86 4.68
C PRO A 517 17.75 -17.66 5.08
N GLY A 518 17.40 -16.48 4.60
CA GLY A 518 18.07 -15.20 4.89
C GLY A 518 18.97 -14.70 3.75
N GLY A 519 19.31 -15.56 2.77
CA GLY A 519 20.15 -15.18 1.63
C GLY A 519 21.48 -14.57 2.08
N MET A 520 21.83 -13.38 1.55
CA MET A 520 23.07 -12.68 1.94
C MET A 520 23.14 -12.29 3.42
N LEU A 521 22.02 -12.19 4.13
CA LEU A 521 22.05 -11.98 5.58
C LEU A 521 22.72 -13.16 6.29
N THR A 522 22.39 -14.38 5.85
CA THR A 522 22.89 -15.62 6.45
C THR A 522 24.27 -15.99 5.90
N TYR A 523 24.48 -15.85 4.60
CA TYR A 523 25.66 -16.38 3.94
C TYR A 523 26.73 -15.32 3.63
N GLY A 524 26.37 -14.03 3.59
CA GLY A 524 27.30 -12.93 3.30
C GLY A 524 27.75 -12.20 4.56
N ILE A 525 26.82 -11.82 5.44
CA ILE A 525 27.13 -10.98 6.61
C ILE A 525 27.80 -11.83 7.72
N PRO A 526 28.94 -11.39 8.27
CA PRO A 526 29.62 -12.11 9.35
C PRO A 526 28.80 -12.21 10.64
N SER A 527 28.96 -13.32 11.38
CA SER A 527 28.21 -13.58 12.62
C SER A 527 28.44 -12.55 13.74
N PHE A 528 29.63 -11.94 13.82
CA PHE A 528 29.91 -10.88 14.80
C PHE A 528 29.16 -9.56 14.52
N LYS A 529 28.61 -9.40 13.31
CA LYS A 529 27.69 -8.30 12.94
C LYS A 529 26.23 -8.73 13.03
N LEU A 530 25.90 -9.95 12.57
CA LEU A 530 24.54 -10.46 12.54
C LEU A 530 24.54 -11.98 12.82
N GLU A 531 24.13 -12.32 14.04
CA GLU A 531 24.00 -13.71 14.46
C GLU A 531 22.83 -14.41 13.72
N LYS A 532 22.98 -15.72 13.48
CA LYS A 532 22.06 -16.48 12.62
C LYS A 532 20.72 -16.76 13.30
N ASP A 533 20.70 -16.83 14.63
CA ASP A 533 19.50 -16.97 15.45
C ASP A 533 18.59 -15.74 15.36
N VAL A 534 19.16 -14.53 15.22
CA VAL A 534 18.41 -13.29 14.94
C VAL A 534 17.62 -13.43 13.64
N ILE A 535 18.25 -13.96 12.60
CA ILE A 535 17.63 -14.17 11.29
C ILE A 535 16.51 -15.22 11.40
N GLU A 536 16.80 -16.36 12.02
CA GLU A 536 15.84 -17.46 12.19
C GLU A 536 14.61 -17.02 13.01
N ALA A 537 14.79 -16.18 14.04
CA ALA A 537 13.70 -15.68 14.87
C ALA A 537 12.71 -14.80 14.08
N GLU A 538 13.20 -13.89 13.23
CA GLU A 538 12.32 -13.03 12.42
C GLU A 538 11.61 -13.81 11.31
N ILE A 539 12.26 -14.85 10.76
CA ILE A 539 11.65 -15.72 9.75
C ILE A 539 10.57 -16.60 10.36
N GLU A 540 10.74 -17.04 11.62
CA GLU A 540 9.71 -17.80 12.31
C GLU A 540 8.41 -17.00 12.45
N ILE A 541 8.46 -15.68 12.60
CA ILE A 541 7.25 -14.83 12.59
C ILE A 541 6.52 -14.93 11.25
N ILE A 542 7.25 -14.89 10.14
CA ILE A 542 6.67 -15.01 8.79
C ILE A 542 6.05 -16.40 8.61
N ARG A 543 6.67 -17.45 9.16
CA ARG A 543 6.12 -18.81 9.18
C ARG A 543 4.84 -18.90 10.02
N LEU A 544 4.83 -18.29 11.21
CA LEU A 544 3.65 -18.24 12.10
C LEU A 544 2.48 -17.49 11.48
N MET A 545 2.73 -16.52 10.61
CA MET A 545 1.69 -15.83 9.82
C MET A 545 1.11 -16.70 8.69
N GLY A 546 1.76 -17.83 8.34
CA GLY A 546 1.25 -18.82 7.39
C GLY A 546 2.09 -19.00 6.11
N ALA A 547 3.26 -18.37 6.01
CA ALA A 547 4.16 -18.65 4.89
C ALA A 547 4.80 -20.04 5.00
N GLU A 548 4.91 -20.73 3.87
CA GLU A 548 5.59 -22.03 3.76
C GLU A 548 6.99 -21.84 3.19
N PHE A 549 7.96 -22.60 3.70
CA PHE A 549 9.34 -22.57 3.22
C PHE A 549 9.77 -23.95 2.73
N ARG A 550 10.37 -23.98 1.53
CA ARG A 550 10.94 -25.17 0.90
C ARG A 550 12.44 -24.93 0.66
N TYR A 551 13.25 -25.39 1.60
CA TYR A 551 14.71 -25.28 1.56
C TYR A 551 15.33 -26.38 0.69
N GLY A 552 16.53 -26.13 0.17
CA GLY A 552 17.22 -27.05 -0.72
C GLY A 552 16.57 -27.25 -2.09
N VAL A 553 15.69 -26.33 -2.51
CA VAL A 553 14.97 -26.41 -3.80
C VAL A 553 15.40 -25.27 -4.71
N GLU A 554 16.11 -25.60 -5.79
CA GLU A 554 16.55 -24.66 -6.81
C GLU A 554 15.56 -24.62 -7.98
N VAL A 555 14.78 -23.52 -8.07
CA VAL A 555 13.88 -23.29 -9.21
C VAL A 555 14.71 -23.00 -10.47
N GLY A 556 14.42 -23.73 -11.55
CA GLY A 556 15.24 -23.83 -12.76
C GLY A 556 16.03 -25.13 -12.85
N ARG A 557 16.26 -25.83 -11.73
CA ARG A 557 17.00 -27.10 -11.71
C ARG A 557 16.17 -28.27 -11.17
N ASP A 558 15.63 -28.11 -9.98
CA ASP A 558 14.84 -29.16 -9.30
C ASP A 558 13.36 -29.08 -9.66
N VAL A 559 12.88 -27.88 -9.98
CA VAL A 559 11.52 -27.59 -10.47
C VAL A 559 11.55 -26.38 -11.38
N THR A 560 10.74 -26.36 -12.44
CA THR A 560 10.63 -25.25 -13.38
C THR A 560 9.45 -24.33 -13.07
N LEU A 561 9.46 -23.11 -13.61
CA LEU A 561 8.30 -22.20 -13.50
C LEU A 561 7.03 -22.82 -14.10
N ASP A 562 7.14 -23.56 -15.20
CA ASP A 562 5.99 -24.22 -15.84
C ASP A 562 5.41 -25.36 -15.00
N GLU A 563 6.26 -26.15 -14.34
CA GLU A 563 5.80 -27.16 -13.39
C GLU A 563 5.09 -26.54 -12.19
N LEU A 564 5.55 -25.39 -11.69
CA LEU A 564 4.87 -24.66 -10.64
C LEU A 564 3.53 -24.09 -11.13
N ARG A 565 3.46 -23.53 -12.35
CA ARG A 565 2.18 -23.14 -12.97
C ARG A 565 1.21 -24.33 -13.03
N ALA A 566 1.68 -25.51 -13.43
CA ALA A 566 0.89 -26.74 -13.46
C ALA A 566 0.41 -27.20 -12.07
N GLN A 567 1.15 -26.89 -11.00
CA GLN A 567 0.74 -27.11 -9.60
C GLN A 567 -0.28 -26.08 -9.07
N GLY A 568 -0.66 -25.11 -9.91
CA GLY A 568 -1.69 -24.10 -9.64
C GLY A 568 -1.16 -22.76 -9.13
N PHE A 569 0.16 -22.54 -9.12
CA PHE A 569 0.73 -21.23 -8.80
C PHE A 569 0.28 -20.18 -9.83
N LYS A 570 -0.13 -19.02 -9.33
CA LYS A 570 -0.73 -17.93 -10.14
C LYS A 570 0.22 -16.76 -10.36
N ALA A 571 1.21 -16.59 -9.51
CA ALA A 571 2.20 -15.53 -9.61
C ALA A 571 3.53 -15.97 -8.99
N PHE A 572 4.61 -15.37 -9.49
CA PHE A 572 5.98 -15.65 -9.12
C PHE A 572 6.68 -14.35 -8.73
N TYR A 573 7.29 -14.32 -7.54
CA TYR A 573 8.22 -13.26 -7.16
C TYR A 573 9.65 -13.79 -7.17
N VAL A 574 10.46 -13.31 -8.10
CA VAL A 574 11.85 -13.73 -8.26
C VAL A 574 12.76 -12.77 -7.50
N ALA A 575 13.34 -13.26 -6.41
CA ALA A 575 14.14 -12.51 -5.44
C ALA A 575 15.44 -13.25 -5.07
N ILE A 576 16.10 -13.84 -6.07
CA ILE A 576 17.32 -14.67 -5.89
C ILE A 576 18.59 -13.87 -5.55
N GLY A 577 18.54 -12.55 -5.65
CA GLY A 577 19.66 -11.64 -5.37
C GLY A 577 20.81 -11.73 -6.39
N CYS A 578 22.00 -11.25 -5.98
CA CYS A 578 23.26 -11.37 -6.75
C CYS A 578 24.21 -12.36 -6.05
N GLN A 579 24.05 -13.63 -6.36
CA GLN A 579 24.68 -14.77 -5.67
C GLN A 579 26.07 -15.17 -6.19
N GLY A 580 26.51 -14.63 -7.32
CA GLY A 580 27.83 -14.88 -7.91
C GLY A 580 28.84 -13.77 -7.60
N GLY A 581 30.12 -14.05 -7.83
CA GLY A 581 31.20 -13.07 -7.75
C GLY A 581 31.68 -12.59 -9.12
N ARG A 582 32.66 -11.68 -9.12
CA ARG A 582 33.37 -11.23 -10.32
C ARG A 582 34.89 -11.36 -10.11
N LEU A 583 35.57 -11.72 -11.19
CA LEU A 583 37.03 -11.76 -11.28
C LEU A 583 37.54 -10.56 -12.09
N ALA A 584 38.84 -10.28 -12.02
CA ALA A 584 39.44 -9.05 -12.54
C ALA A 584 39.83 -9.15 -14.02
N GLY A 585 39.85 -10.35 -14.60
CA GLY A 585 40.30 -10.59 -15.97
C GLY A 585 41.83 -10.63 -16.10
N ILE A 586 42.54 -11.02 -15.04
CA ILE A 586 44.02 -11.00 -14.99
C ILE A 586 44.66 -12.39 -15.04
N PRO A 587 45.90 -12.53 -15.52
CA PRO A 587 46.58 -13.81 -15.52
C PRO A 587 46.71 -14.41 -14.11
N GLY A 588 46.51 -15.72 -14.00
CA GLY A 588 46.63 -16.49 -12.75
C GLY A 588 45.41 -16.46 -11.82
N GLU A 589 44.35 -15.73 -12.15
CA GLU A 589 43.17 -15.60 -11.27
C GLU A 589 42.27 -16.83 -11.20
N ASP A 590 42.47 -17.82 -12.07
CA ASP A 590 41.72 -19.09 -12.09
C ASP A 590 42.31 -20.15 -11.11
N ALA A 591 43.36 -19.81 -10.36
CA ALA A 591 43.98 -20.72 -9.41
C ALA A 591 43.05 -21.03 -8.23
N GLU A 592 43.18 -22.23 -7.65
CA GLU A 592 42.31 -22.73 -6.58
C GLU A 592 42.31 -21.85 -5.32
N ASP A 593 43.43 -21.17 -5.04
CA ASP A 593 43.58 -20.24 -3.91
C ASP A 593 43.04 -18.83 -4.19
N VAL A 594 42.49 -18.60 -5.38
CA VAL A 594 41.80 -17.37 -5.73
C VAL A 594 40.29 -17.60 -5.63
N THR A 595 39.65 -16.92 -4.68
CA THR A 595 38.20 -17.04 -4.48
C THR A 595 37.52 -15.69 -4.65
N VAL A 596 36.23 -15.69 -4.91
CA VAL A 596 35.41 -14.48 -4.83
C VAL A 596 34.84 -14.32 -3.43
N ALA A 597 34.61 -13.06 -3.02
CA ALA A 597 34.16 -12.73 -1.67
C ALA A 597 32.87 -13.46 -1.25
N VAL A 598 31.91 -13.61 -2.17
CA VAL A 598 30.63 -14.27 -1.89
C VAL A 598 30.83 -15.73 -1.50
N ASP A 599 31.71 -16.45 -2.19
CA ASP A 599 31.98 -17.86 -1.92
C ASP A 599 32.80 -18.01 -0.64
N PHE A 600 33.83 -17.18 -0.45
CA PHE A 600 34.62 -17.15 0.78
C PHE A 600 33.75 -16.92 2.02
N LEU A 601 32.93 -15.86 2.01
CA LEU A 601 32.06 -15.53 3.15
C LEU A 601 31.00 -16.62 3.37
N ARG A 602 30.47 -17.23 2.30
CA ARG A 602 29.55 -18.35 2.43
C ARG A 602 30.20 -19.55 3.13
N GLU A 603 31.43 -19.89 2.75
CA GLU A 603 32.16 -21.01 3.36
C GLU A 603 32.46 -20.74 4.84
N VAL A 604 32.93 -19.54 5.17
CA VAL A 604 33.17 -19.10 6.56
C VAL A 604 31.86 -19.14 7.36
N ASN A 605 30.79 -18.50 6.88
CA ASN A 605 29.51 -18.43 7.59
C ASN A 605 28.81 -19.80 7.71
N SER A 606 29.13 -20.76 6.83
CA SER A 606 28.65 -22.14 6.91
C SER A 606 29.50 -23.04 7.83
N GLY A 607 30.61 -22.52 8.37
CA GLY A 607 31.54 -23.26 9.23
C GLY A 607 32.46 -24.23 8.46
N LYS A 608 32.56 -24.12 7.13
CA LYS A 608 33.49 -24.92 6.32
C LYS A 608 34.93 -24.46 6.46
N ILE A 609 35.12 -23.16 6.71
CA ILE A 609 36.41 -22.56 7.03
C ILE A 609 36.33 -22.07 8.48
N ASP A 610 37.10 -22.69 9.36
CA ASP A 610 37.20 -22.35 10.78
C ASP A 610 38.58 -21.79 11.17
N THR A 611 39.56 -21.93 10.27
CA THR A 611 40.94 -21.45 10.42
C THR A 611 41.52 -21.06 9.06
N LEU A 612 42.37 -20.03 9.04
CA LEU A 612 43.10 -19.60 7.85
C LEU A 612 44.59 -19.42 8.18
N SER A 613 45.46 -20.12 7.46
CA SER A 613 46.92 -19.99 7.56
C SER A 613 47.50 -19.17 6.42
N GLY A 614 48.72 -18.64 6.61
CA GLY A 614 49.43 -17.87 5.59
C GLY A 614 48.85 -16.47 5.37
N ARG A 615 49.21 -15.87 4.24
CA ARG A 615 48.96 -14.46 3.90
C ARG A 615 47.76 -14.34 2.96
N THR A 616 46.76 -13.57 3.38
CA THR A 616 45.53 -13.33 2.63
C THR A 616 45.53 -11.93 2.02
N ILE A 617 45.42 -11.83 0.71
CA ILE A 617 45.24 -10.56 0.00
C ILE A 617 43.79 -10.40 -0.43
N VAL A 618 43.17 -9.28 -0.05
CA VAL A 618 41.78 -8.98 -0.41
C VAL A 618 41.77 -7.86 -1.45
N VAL A 619 41.10 -8.06 -2.57
CA VAL A 619 41.03 -7.04 -3.65
C VAL A 619 39.65 -6.40 -3.66
N GLY A 620 39.53 -5.14 -3.27
CA GLY A 620 38.27 -4.38 -3.23
C GLY A 620 38.21 -3.35 -2.11
N GLY A 621 37.39 -2.30 -2.29
CA GLY A 621 37.27 -1.18 -1.35
C GLY A 621 35.92 -1.05 -0.62
N GLY A 622 34.95 -1.92 -0.89
CA GLY A 622 33.60 -1.85 -0.30
C GLY A 622 33.42 -2.67 0.98
N ASN A 623 32.23 -2.58 1.59
CA ASN A 623 31.90 -3.27 2.86
C ASN A 623 32.14 -4.77 2.81
N VAL A 624 31.85 -5.42 1.67
CA VAL A 624 32.11 -6.86 1.49
C VAL A 624 33.61 -7.17 1.60
N ALA A 625 34.49 -6.31 1.09
CA ALA A 625 35.93 -6.50 1.20
C ALA A 625 36.41 -6.32 2.66
N ILE A 626 35.80 -5.40 3.40
CA ILE A 626 36.03 -5.26 4.85
C ILE A 626 35.60 -6.52 5.60
N ASP A 627 34.42 -7.05 5.30
CA ASP A 627 33.93 -8.29 5.93
C ASP A 627 34.85 -9.47 5.67
N VAL A 628 35.35 -9.62 4.43
CA VAL A 628 36.35 -10.63 4.09
C VAL A 628 37.64 -10.43 4.92
N ALA A 629 38.17 -9.22 4.96
CA ALA A 629 39.41 -8.93 5.67
C ALA A 629 39.30 -9.21 7.18
N ARG A 630 38.21 -8.78 7.80
CA ARG A 630 37.95 -9.02 9.23
C ARG A 630 37.79 -10.50 9.56
N ASN A 631 37.08 -11.25 8.74
CA ASN A 631 37.02 -12.71 8.90
C ASN A 631 38.40 -13.35 8.75
N ALA A 632 39.19 -12.93 7.75
CA ALA A 632 40.53 -13.46 7.54
C ALA A 632 41.44 -13.24 8.76
N CYS A 633 41.39 -12.05 9.36
CA CYS A 633 42.11 -11.75 10.60
C CYS A 633 41.66 -12.65 11.76
N ARG A 634 40.34 -12.72 12.00
CA ARG A 634 39.75 -13.48 13.12
C ARG A 634 39.93 -14.99 12.99
N LEU A 635 40.09 -15.51 11.77
CA LEU A 635 40.41 -16.91 11.48
C LEU A 635 41.90 -17.24 11.60
N GLY A 636 42.76 -16.25 11.89
CA GLY A 636 44.17 -16.45 12.23
C GLY A 636 45.17 -16.29 11.07
N SER A 637 44.77 -15.65 9.96
CA SER A 637 45.70 -15.37 8.85
C SER A 637 46.89 -14.53 9.32
N GLU A 638 48.10 -14.90 8.91
CA GLU A 638 49.36 -14.31 9.40
C GLU A 638 49.55 -12.85 8.95
N HIS A 639 48.99 -12.51 7.78
CA HIS A 639 48.96 -11.15 7.23
C HIS A 639 47.69 -11.00 6.41
N VAL A 640 46.96 -9.91 6.62
CA VAL A 640 45.79 -9.54 5.83
C VAL A 640 45.99 -8.15 5.28
N GLU A 641 45.96 -8.00 3.96
CA GLU A 641 46.05 -6.70 3.31
C GLU A 641 45.02 -6.54 2.20
N MET A 642 44.28 -5.45 2.28
CA MET A 642 43.29 -5.03 1.30
C MET A 642 43.94 -4.11 0.27
N PHE A 643 43.66 -4.34 -1.01
CA PHE A 643 44.05 -3.47 -2.11
C PHE A 643 42.80 -2.95 -2.82
N CYS A 644 42.65 -1.63 -2.91
CA CYS A 644 41.51 -1.00 -3.56
C CYS A 644 41.95 0.08 -4.55
N LEU A 645 41.11 0.36 -5.55
CA LEU A 645 41.40 1.32 -6.62
C LEU A 645 41.28 2.76 -6.13
N GLU A 646 40.40 2.96 -5.17
CA GLU A 646 40.01 4.23 -4.62
C GLU A 646 41.10 4.82 -3.74
N SER A 647 41.13 6.15 -3.65
CA SER A 647 41.80 6.80 -2.53
C SER A 647 41.02 6.55 -1.24
N GLU A 648 41.66 6.75 -0.09
CA GLU A 648 41.02 6.54 1.22
C GLU A 648 39.70 7.32 1.36
N ALA A 649 39.67 8.57 0.88
CA ALA A 649 38.48 9.43 0.91
C ALA A 649 37.36 8.99 -0.05
N GLN A 650 37.68 8.16 -1.04
CA GLN A 650 36.75 7.67 -2.07
C GLN A 650 36.35 6.21 -1.86
N MET A 651 36.87 5.53 -0.82
CA MET A 651 36.52 4.15 -0.53
C MET A 651 35.00 4.01 -0.30
N PRO A 652 34.35 3.00 -0.94
CA PRO A 652 32.93 2.75 -0.70
C PRO A 652 32.61 2.30 0.74
N ALA A 653 33.57 1.67 1.43
CA ALA A 653 33.41 1.27 2.83
C ALA A 653 33.30 2.46 3.79
N SER A 654 32.47 2.33 4.83
CA SER A 654 32.32 3.39 5.84
C SER A 654 33.59 3.59 6.66
N GLU A 655 33.78 4.80 7.21
CA GLU A 655 34.95 5.11 8.05
C GLU A 655 35.02 4.20 9.29
N GLU A 656 33.87 3.91 9.90
CA GLU A 656 33.74 3.00 11.04
C GLU A 656 34.21 1.59 10.68
N GLU A 657 33.73 1.04 9.56
CA GLU A 657 34.10 -0.30 9.11
C GLU A 657 35.60 -0.40 8.74
N ARG A 658 36.18 0.66 8.15
CA ARG A 658 37.62 0.72 7.89
C ARG A 658 38.44 0.70 9.18
N ARG A 659 38.00 1.47 10.20
CA ARG A 659 38.67 1.49 11.50
C ARG A 659 38.61 0.11 12.17
N GLU A 660 37.44 -0.54 12.16
CA GLU A 660 37.27 -1.89 12.71
C GLU A 660 38.14 -2.94 12.01
N ALA A 661 38.30 -2.85 10.68
CA ALA A 661 39.20 -3.73 9.95
C ALA A 661 40.66 -3.58 10.40
N ILE A 662 41.12 -2.35 10.61
CA ILE A 662 42.47 -2.05 11.09
C ILE A 662 42.64 -2.51 12.55
N GLU A 663 41.62 -2.33 13.40
CA GLU A 663 41.60 -2.83 14.78
C GLU A 663 41.70 -4.37 14.84
N ASP A 664 41.08 -5.07 13.88
CA ASP A 664 41.22 -6.52 13.69
C ASP A 664 42.60 -6.93 13.11
N GLY A 665 43.43 -5.98 12.69
CA GLY A 665 44.79 -6.21 12.19
C GLY A 665 44.95 -6.19 10.66
N ALA A 666 43.92 -5.80 9.91
CA ALA A 666 44.02 -5.68 8.45
C ALA A 666 44.76 -4.40 8.03
N HIS A 667 45.58 -4.52 6.99
CA HIS A 667 46.21 -3.38 6.32
C HIS A 667 45.37 -2.92 5.12
N ILE A 668 45.26 -1.62 4.87
CA ILE A 668 44.51 -1.06 3.73
C ILE A 668 45.46 -0.28 2.81
N SER A 669 45.60 -0.76 1.57
CA SER A 669 46.44 -0.20 0.52
C SER A 669 45.60 0.40 -0.61
N CYS A 670 45.36 1.71 -0.51
CA CYS A 670 44.54 2.48 -1.46
C CYS A 670 45.28 2.81 -2.76
N GLY A 671 44.54 2.97 -3.87
CA GLY A 671 45.03 3.38 -5.19
C GLY A 671 45.71 2.28 -6.02
N TRP A 672 45.47 1.00 -5.76
CA TRP A 672 46.16 -0.11 -6.42
C TRP A 672 45.15 -1.04 -7.11
N GLY A 673 45.39 -1.33 -8.40
CA GLY A 673 44.60 -2.31 -9.16
C GLY A 673 45.38 -3.60 -9.42
N PRO A 674 44.73 -4.77 -9.42
CA PRO A 674 45.42 -6.05 -9.65
C PRO A 674 45.91 -6.14 -11.10
N LYS A 675 47.09 -6.73 -11.32
CA LYS A 675 47.71 -6.91 -12.64
C LYS A 675 47.90 -8.38 -13.02
N GLU A 676 48.40 -9.20 -12.09
CA GLU A 676 48.72 -10.62 -12.31
C GLU A 676 48.86 -11.34 -10.97
N VAL A 677 48.33 -12.56 -10.88
CA VAL A 677 48.54 -13.49 -9.75
C VAL A 677 49.67 -14.45 -10.10
N HIS A 678 50.65 -14.58 -9.22
CA HIS A 678 51.83 -15.44 -9.38
C HIS A 678 51.58 -16.80 -8.75
N LEU A 679 51.91 -17.87 -9.49
CA LEU A 679 51.78 -19.24 -9.03
C LEU A 679 53.16 -19.89 -8.84
N ASP A 680 53.25 -20.79 -7.86
CA ASP A 680 54.41 -21.64 -7.68
C ASP A 680 54.42 -22.83 -8.67
N GLU A 681 55.44 -23.70 -8.56
CA GLU A 681 55.56 -24.88 -9.42
C GLU A 681 54.42 -25.90 -9.24
N ALA A 682 53.71 -25.86 -8.12
CA ALA A 682 52.53 -26.70 -7.83
C ALA A 682 51.22 -26.07 -8.29
N GLY A 683 51.26 -24.86 -8.86
CA GLY A 683 50.08 -24.11 -9.30
C GLY A 683 49.33 -23.40 -8.16
N ARG A 684 49.94 -23.28 -6.96
CA ARG A 684 49.37 -22.57 -5.81
C ARG A 684 49.77 -21.10 -5.82
N VAL A 685 48.95 -20.24 -5.24
CA VAL A 685 49.26 -18.81 -5.20
C VAL A 685 50.49 -18.56 -4.31
N CYS A 686 51.44 -17.78 -4.82
CA CYS A 686 52.64 -17.35 -4.07
C CYS A 686 52.82 -15.82 -4.03
N GLY A 687 51.98 -15.06 -4.75
CA GLY A 687 52.00 -13.61 -4.74
C GLY A 687 51.04 -12.98 -5.74
N ILE A 688 50.90 -11.67 -5.69
CA ILE A 688 50.12 -10.87 -6.64
C ILE A 688 50.84 -9.56 -6.92
N THR A 689 50.82 -9.13 -8.19
CA THR A 689 51.32 -7.81 -8.61
C THR A 689 50.15 -6.85 -8.79
N PHE A 690 50.29 -5.66 -8.22
CA PHE A 690 49.40 -4.53 -8.42
C PHE A 690 50.07 -3.44 -9.26
N LYS A 691 49.24 -2.60 -9.89
CA LYS A 691 49.62 -1.38 -10.62
C LYS A 691 48.94 -0.17 -10.03
N ARG A 692 49.61 0.99 -10.05
CA ARG A 692 49.07 2.23 -9.49
C ARG A 692 47.84 2.68 -10.28
N CYS A 693 46.71 2.81 -9.59
CA CYS A 693 45.51 3.49 -10.06
C CYS A 693 45.71 5.00 -9.87
N THR A 694 45.74 5.74 -10.97
CA THR A 694 45.91 7.21 -10.96
C THR A 694 44.57 7.92 -10.92
N ARG A 695 43.50 7.27 -11.38
CA ARG A 695 42.14 7.80 -11.41
C ARG A 695 41.13 6.65 -11.45
N VAL A 696 40.03 6.73 -10.69
CA VAL A 696 38.97 5.69 -10.66
C VAL A 696 37.78 6.04 -11.54
N TYR A 697 37.38 7.30 -11.52
CA TYR A 697 36.22 7.81 -12.22
C TYR A 697 36.65 8.81 -13.29
N ASP A 698 35.97 8.78 -14.44
CA ASP A 698 36.14 9.80 -15.47
C ASP A 698 35.55 11.15 -15.04
N ASP A 699 35.68 12.17 -15.89
CA ASP A 699 35.22 13.53 -15.61
C ASP A 699 33.68 13.63 -15.50
N GLU A 700 32.96 12.62 -16.01
CA GLU A 700 31.50 12.48 -15.85
C GLU A 700 31.11 11.65 -14.62
N GLY A 701 32.08 11.23 -13.80
CA GLY A 701 31.86 10.45 -12.59
C GLY A 701 31.54 8.97 -12.85
N ARG A 702 31.75 8.47 -14.07
CA ARG A 702 31.54 7.05 -14.40
C ARG A 702 32.78 6.25 -14.04
N PHE A 703 32.57 5.02 -13.57
CA PHE A 703 33.67 4.12 -13.24
C PHE A 703 34.49 3.78 -14.50
N ALA A 704 35.72 4.28 -14.56
CA ALA A 704 36.64 4.18 -15.69
C ALA A 704 38.08 4.32 -15.19
N PRO A 705 38.63 3.29 -14.52
CA PRO A 705 39.91 3.42 -13.85
C PRO A 705 41.08 3.52 -14.84
N GLU A 706 42.02 4.42 -14.55
CA GLU A 706 43.26 4.62 -15.27
C GLU A 706 44.45 4.18 -14.41
N TYR A 707 45.45 3.60 -15.06
CA TYR A 707 46.59 3.00 -14.38
C TYR A 707 47.92 3.51 -14.93
N ASP A 708 48.91 3.66 -14.04
CA ASP A 708 50.31 3.70 -14.42
C ASP A 708 50.85 2.26 -14.45
N GLU A 709 51.11 1.75 -15.65
CA GLU A 709 51.60 0.39 -15.86
C GLU A 709 53.06 0.17 -15.44
N ASN A 710 53.79 1.25 -15.12
CA ASN A 710 55.20 1.21 -14.70
C ASN A 710 55.37 1.22 -13.18
N ASP A 711 54.41 1.79 -12.45
CA ASP A 711 54.41 1.79 -10.98
C ASP A 711 53.75 0.50 -10.48
N LEU A 712 54.59 -0.51 -10.22
CA LEU A 712 54.18 -1.85 -9.85
C LEU A 712 54.57 -2.19 -8.41
N ARG A 713 53.66 -2.85 -7.71
CA ARG A 713 53.89 -3.37 -6.35
C ARG A 713 53.59 -4.86 -6.32
N ARG A 714 54.62 -5.68 -6.11
CA ARG A 714 54.48 -7.12 -5.85
C ARG A 714 54.32 -7.35 -4.35
N VAL A 715 53.38 -8.21 -3.99
CA VAL A 715 53.10 -8.61 -2.61
C VAL A 715 53.02 -10.13 -2.57
N ASP A 716 53.64 -10.73 -1.57
CA ASP A 716 53.53 -12.16 -1.38
C ASP A 716 52.16 -12.50 -0.79
N ALA A 717 51.57 -13.57 -1.29
CA ALA A 717 50.22 -13.99 -0.97
C ALA A 717 50.15 -15.50 -1.07
N ASP A 718 49.41 -16.14 -0.18
CA ASP A 718 49.12 -17.57 -0.25
C ASP A 718 47.63 -17.78 -0.64
N ARG A 719 46.82 -16.71 -0.53
CA ARG A 719 45.42 -16.65 -0.94
C ARG A 719 45.06 -15.26 -1.46
N VAL A 720 44.22 -15.20 -2.48
CA VAL A 720 43.64 -13.95 -2.98
C VAL A 720 42.11 -14.02 -2.95
N VAL A 721 41.45 -13.03 -2.36
CA VAL A 721 39.98 -12.93 -2.35
C VAL A 721 39.53 -11.71 -3.14
N MET A 722 38.88 -11.96 -4.28
CA MET A 722 38.35 -10.94 -5.17
C MET A 722 36.99 -10.43 -4.66
N SER A 723 36.96 -9.18 -4.22
CA SER A 723 35.81 -8.47 -3.64
C SER A 723 35.37 -7.28 -4.51
N ILE A 724 35.39 -7.45 -5.83
CA ILE A 724 35.22 -6.37 -6.82
C ILE A 724 33.83 -6.31 -7.47
N GLY A 725 32.86 -7.06 -6.91
CA GLY A 725 31.46 -6.98 -7.31
C GLY A 725 30.75 -8.33 -7.31
N GLN A 726 29.43 -8.27 -7.31
CA GLN A 726 28.55 -9.43 -7.38
C GLN A 726 27.93 -9.56 -8.77
N SER A 727 27.46 -10.76 -9.08
CA SER A 727 26.81 -11.11 -10.35
C SER A 727 25.56 -11.96 -10.10
N ILE A 728 24.64 -11.92 -11.05
CA ILE A 728 23.41 -12.71 -11.02
C ILE A 728 23.66 -14.02 -11.75
N VAL A 729 23.28 -15.14 -11.13
CA VAL A 729 23.42 -16.49 -11.71
C VAL A 729 22.03 -17.08 -11.95
N TRP A 730 21.48 -16.87 -13.15
CA TRP A 730 20.11 -17.29 -13.48
C TRP A 730 19.94 -18.81 -13.61
N GLY A 731 20.96 -19.51 -14.11
CA GLY A 731 20.77 -20.89 -14.57
C GLY A 731 19.61 -20.98 -15.57
N ASP A 732 18.79 -22.01 -15.43
CA ASP A 732 17.61 -22.24 -16.27
C ASP A 732 16.30 -21.68 -15.66
N LEU A 733 16.37 -20.87 -14.59
CA LEU A 733 15.18 -20.35 -13.88
C LEU A 733 14.21 -19.62 -14.82
N LEU A 734 14.73 -18.79 -15.73
CA LEU A 734 13.96 -17.99 -16.67
C LEU A 734 13.78 -18.66 -18.05
N ALA A 735 14.21 -19.91 -18.21
CA ALA A 735 14.13 -20.60 -19.49
C ALA A 735 12.69 -20.63 -20.03
N GLY A 736 12.51 -20.17 -21.27
CA GLY A 736 11.19 -20.09 -21.93
C GLY A 736 10.28 -18.95 -21.47
N SER A 737 10.70 -18.12 -20.50
CA SER A 737 9.94 -16.94 -20.07
C SER A 737 10.17 -15.73 -20.97
N LYS A 738 9.27 -14.74 -20.91
CA LYS A 738 9.43 -13.44 -21.59
C LYS A 738 10.22 -12.41 -20.76
N VAL A 739 10.84 -12.79 -19.65
CA VAL A 739 11.59 -11.84 -18.81
C VAL A 739 12.78 -11.31 -19.59
N GLU A 740 12.86 -9.99 -19.72
CA GLU A 740 13.97 -9.32 -20.38
C GLU A 740 15.09 -9.01 -19.39
N LEU A 741 16.34 -9.18 -19.82
CA LEU A 741 17.53 -8.89 -19.02
C LEU A 741 18.27 -7.68 -19.57
N GLY A 742 18.58 -6.73 -18.68
CA GLY A 742 19.32 -5.52 -18.99
C GLY A 742 20.82 -5.63 -18.74
N ARG A 743 21.46 -4.46 -18.55
CA ARG A 743 22.88 -4.37 -18.23
C ARG A 743 23.20 -5.16 -16.95
N GLY A 744 24.29 -5.93 -16.98
CA GLY A 744 24.72 -6.71 -15.82
C GLY A 744 23.82 -7.90 -15.50
N GLN A 745 22.98 -8.34 -16.44
CA GLN A 745 22.03 -9.45 -16.28
C GLN A 745 20.90 -9.17 -15.28
N GLY A 746 20.65 -7.92 -14.89
CA GLY A 746 19.49 -7.55 -14.07
C GLY A 746 18.18 -7.70 -14.82
N ALA A 747 17.14 -8.20 -14.16
CA ALA A 747 15.81 -8.33 -14.78
C ALA A 747 15.15 -6.95 -14.96
N LEU A 748 14.48 -6.75 -16.09
CA LEU A 748 13.71 -5.54 -16.35
C LEU A 748 12.27 -5.70 -15.86
N ALA A 749 11.77 -4.68 -15.17
CA ALA A 749 10.40 -4.60 -14.69
C ALA A 749 9.93 -3.16 -14.63
N ASP A 750 8.60 -2.98 -14.60
CA ASP A 750 8.01 -1.68 -14.37
C ASP A 750 8.35 -1.17 -12.95
N PRO A 751 8.83 0.08 -12.79
CA PRO A 751 9.37 0.56 -11.53
C PRO A 751 8.31 0.81 -10.44
N GLN A 752 7.03 0.87 -10.80
CA GLN A 752 5.94 1.03 -9.84
C GLN A 752 5.35 -0.33 -9.42
N THR A 753 5.21 -1.26 -10.37
CA THR A 753 4.50 -2.52 -10.18
C THR A 753 5.43 -3.70 -9.97
N TYR A 754 6.71 -3.59 -10.32
CA TYR A 754 7.70 -4.66 -10.30
C TYR A 754 7.36 -5.85 -11.22
N GLN A 755 6.39 -5.66 -12.12
CA GLN A 755 5.97 -6.66 -13.10
C GLN A 755 6.95 -6.67 -14.28
N THR A 756 7.35 -7.87 -14.70
CA THR A 756 8.21 -8.06 -15.88
C THR A 756 7.38 -8.10 -17.17
N ALA A 757 8.03 -8.31 -18.32
CA ALA A 757 7.33 -8.58 -19.58
C ALA A 757 6.58 -9.93 -19.60
N GLU A 758 6.86 -10.85 -18.65
CA GLU A 758 5.97 -11.98 -18.38
C GLU A 758 4.97 -11.60 -17.26
N PRO A 759 3.65 -11.52 -17.52
CA PRO A 759 2.71 -10.91 -16.60
C PRO A 759 2.62 -11.57 -15.21
N ASP A 760 2.87 -12.87 -15.11
CA ASP A 760 2.83 -13.59 -13.84
C ASP A 760 4.16 -13.59 -13.08
N ILE A 761 5.21 -12.96 -13.63
CA ILE A 761 6.53 -12.86 -12.99
C ILE A 761 6.81 -11.41 -12.56
N PHE A 762 7.08 -11.26 -11.28
CA PHE A 762 7.53 -10.05 -10.62
C PHE A 762 8.97 -10.25 -10.12
N VAL A 763 9.76 -9.18 -10.06
CA VAL A 763 11.18 -9.25 -9.63
C VAL A 763 11.47 -8.19 -8.57
N GLY A 764 12.43 -8.43 -7.68
CA GLY A 764 12.89 -7.40 -6.75
C GLY A 764 14.09 -7.81 -5.91
N GLY A 765 14.58 -6.87 -5.10
CA GLY A 765 15.91 -6.99 -4.48
C GLY A 765 17.02 -6.87 -5.52
N ASP A 766 18.20 -7.41 -5.20
CA ASP A 766 19.42 -7.15 -5.98
C ASP A 766 19.35 -7.64 -7.44
N VAL A 767 18.45 -8.58 -7.75
CA VAL A 767 18.26 -9.08 -9.12
C VAL A 767 17.63 -8.02 -10.05
N TYR A 768 16.95 -7.04 -9.46
CA TYR A 768 16.30 -5.92 -10.15
C TYR A 768 17.12 -4.63 -10.02
N THR A 769 17.56 -4.29 -8.81
CA THR A 769 18.27 -3.03 -8.53
C THR A 769 19.78 -3.10 -8.72
N GLY A 770 20.35 -4.31 -8.82
CA GLY A 770 21.76 -4.55 -8.48
C GLY A 770 21.97 -4.58 -6.96
N PRO A 771 23.17 -4.96 -6.49
CA PRO A 771 23.49 -5.06 -5.06
C PRO A 771 23.17 -3.78 -4.29
N SER A 772 22.34 -3.89 -3.26
CA SER A 772 21.94 -2.77 -2.41
C SER A 772 21.79 -3.19 -0.94
N PHE A 773 21.24 -2.32 -0.10
CA PHE A 773 21.04 -2.62 1.33
C PHE A 773 19.74 -3.40 1.57
N ALA A 774 19.71 -4.18 2.66
CA ALA A 774 18.56 -5.00 3.03
C ALA A 774 17.25 -4.19 3.13
N ILE A 775 17.31 -2.93 3.57
CA ILE A 775 16.13 -2.06 3.67
C ILE A 775 15.55 -1.68 2.31
N ASP A 776 16.36 -1.59 1.26
CA ASP A 776 15.90 -1.35 -0.11
C ASP A 776 15.18 -2.61 -0.64
N ALA A 777 15.74 -3.80 -0.36
CA ALA A 777 15.12 -5.09 -0.71
C ALA A 777 13.79 -5.31 0.04
N ILE A 778 13.70 -4.92 1.31
CA ILE A 778 12.46 -4.95 2.09
C ILE A 778 11.38 -4.08 1.45
N ALA A 779 11.74 -2.85 1.04
CA ALA A 779 10.81 -1.95 0.37
C ALA A 779 10.31 -2.52 -0.97
N ALA A 780 11.21 -3.11 -1.77
CA ALA A 780 10.85 -3.78 -3.02
C ALA A 780 9.89 -4.97 -2.81
N GLY A 781 10.12 -5.79 -1.77
CA GLY A 781 9.24 -6.91 -1.43
C GLY A 781 7.83 -6.46 -1.04
N HIS A 782 7.69 -5.34 -0.33
CA HIS A 782 6.40 -4.74 0.01
C HIS A 782 5.64 -4.32 -1.26
N GLU A 783 6.28 -3.54 -2.14
CA GLU A 783 5.65 -3.08 -3.37
C GLU A 783 5.26 -4.26 -4.29
N ALA A 784 6.11 -5.28 -4.40
CA ALA A 784 5.80 -6.48 -5.15
C ALA A 784 4.59 -7.24 -4.57
N ALA A 785 4.49 -7.38 -3.24
CA ALA A 785 3.34 -8.02 -2.60
C ALA A 785 2.02 -7.31 -2.93
N VAL A 786 2.00 -5.98 -2.95
CA VAL A 786 0.81 -5.20 -3.35
C VAL A 786 0.45 -5.46 -4.81
N SER A 787 1.44 -5.55 -5.70
CA SER A 787 1.21 -5.84 -7.13
C SER A 787 0.73 -7.25 -7.36
N ILE A 788 1.33 -8.24 -6.69
CA ILE A 788 0.94 -9.66 -6.80
C ILE A 788 -0.48 -9.85 -6.30
N HIS A 789 -0.83 -9.29 -5.13
CA HIS A 789 -2.20 -9.32 -4.62
C HIS A 789 -3.18 -8.78 -5.67
N ARG A 790 -2.87 -7.66 -6.33
CA ARG A 790 -3.71 -7.09 -7.38
C ARG A 790 -3.75 -7.93 -8.65
N PHE A 791 -2.63 -8.50 -9.07
CA PHE A 791 -2.53 -9.30 -10.27
C PHE A 791 -3.37 -10.57 -10.19
N VAL A 792 -3.33 -11.28 -9.05
CA VAL A 792 -4.02 -12.57 -8.90
C VAL A 792 -5.52 -12.41 -8.65
N GLN A 793 -6.03 -11.19 -8.46
CA GLN A 793 -7.46 -10.91 -8.39
C GLN A 793 -7.98 -10.47 -9.78
N PRO A 794 -8.91 -11.23 -10.40
CA PRO A 794 -9.44 -10.90 -11.72
C PRO A 794 -9.98 -9.48 -11.81
N GLY A 795 -9.75 -8.81 -12.93
CA GLY A 795 -10.32 -7.48 -13.19
C GLY A 795 -9.76 -6.34 -12.33
N SER A 796 -8.65 -6.58 -11.63
CA SER A 796 -7.98 -5.55 -10.82
C SER A 796 -6.87 -4.86 -11.59
N THR A 797 -6.70 -3.57 -11.31
CA THR A 797 -5.60 -2.77 -11.84
C THR A 797 -4.42 -2.74 -10.88
N LEU A 798 -3.20 -2.74 -11.42
CA LEU A 798 -1.96 -2.68 -10.62
C LEU A 798 -1.67 -1.26 -10.10
N THR A 799 -2.22 -0.22 -10.73
CA THR A 799 -1.76 1.17 -10.57
C THR A 799 -2.83 2.11 -10.01
N ILE A 800 -4.09 2.00 -10.41
CA ILE A 800 -5.11 2.97 -10.02
C ILE A 800 -5.47 2.83 -8.53
N GLY A 801 -5.49 3.94 -7.81
CA GLY A 801 -5.82 3.96 -6.38
C GLY A 801 -4.76 3.29 -5.50
N ARG A 802 -3.59 2.94 -6.07
CA ARG A 802 -2.41 2.48 -5.34
C ARG A 802 -1.93 3.58 -4.40
N ASN A 803 -1.71 3.21 -3.15
CA ASN A 803 -0.97 4.07 -2.21
C ASN A 803 0.42 4.31 -2.80
N GLN A 804 0.75 5.59 -3.05
CA GLN A 804 1.99 5.96 -3.73
C GLN A 804 3.16 6.07 -2.76
N ARG A 805 2.91 6.02 -1.44
CA ARG A 805 3.89 6.17 -0.38
C ARG A 805 4.77 7.41 -0.61
N ARG A 806 4.15 8.50 -1.06
CA ARG A 806 4.83 9.73 -1.47
C ARG A 806 5.17 10.58 -0.25
N TYR A 807 6.37 10.39 0.26
CA TYR A 807 6.89 11.15 1.39
C TYR A 807 7.97 12.15 0.98
N THR A 808 7.65 13.45 1.10
CA THR A 808 8.59 14.54 0.84
C THR A 808 9.30 14.95 2.14
N ALA A 809 10.62 15.03 2.12
CA ALA A 809 11.40 15.54 3.26
C ALA A 809 11.17 17.04 3.43
N LEU A 810 11.06 17.52 4.67
CA LEU A 810 11.16 18.96 4.94
C LEU A 810 12.56 19.49 4.60
N ASP A 811 12.64 20.77 4.27
CA ASP A 811 13.91 21.48 4.01
C ASP A 811 14.61 21.77 5.34
N ARG A 812 15.68 21.02 5.64
CA ARG A 812 16.43 21.15 6.90
C ARG A 812 17.10 22.52 7.07
N ASP A 813 17.40 23.21 5.97
CA ASP A 813 18.07 24.51 6.01
C ASP A 813 17.07 25.66 6.22
N ASP A 814 15.78 25.40 5.99
CA ASP A 814 14.67 26.33 6.25
C ASP A 814 14.11 26.22 7.68
N VAL A 815 14.53 25.25 8.49
CA VAL A 815 14.04 25.09 9.86
C VAL A 815 14.66 26.11 10.83
N VAL A 816 13.89 26.59 11.81
CA VAL A 816 14.38 27.39 12.96
C VAL A 816 14.69 26.48 14.15
N ILE A 817 15.95 26.48 14.62
CA ILE A 817 16.47 25.50 15.61
C ILE A 817 17.22 26.14 16.80
N GLU A 818 17.21 27.47 16.93
CA GLU A 818 18.06 28.21 17.90
C GLU A 818 17.75 27.96 19.39
N SER A 819 16.67 27.24 19.72
CA SER A 819 16.16 27.06 21.10
C SER A 819 16.20 25.61 21.62
N TYR A 820 16.93 24.70 20.98
CA TYR A 820 17.00 23.29 21.40
C TYR A 820 18.20 22.99 22.31
N ASP A 821 18.09 21.97 23.15
CA ASP A 821 19.19 21.48 23.98
C ASP A 821 20.32 20.87 23.14
N ASN A 822 21.49 20.65 23.75
CA ASN A 822 22.66 20.01 23.15
C ASN A 822 23.06 18.74 23.92
N ALA A 823 22.08 17.94 24.36
CA ALA A 823 22.36 16.67 25.04
C ALA A 823 23.16 15.73 24.13
N SER A 824 24.24 15.16 24.67
CA SER A 824 25.11 14.22 23.96
C SER A 824 24.33 13.01 23.46
N ARG A 825 24.76 12.48 22.31
CA ARG A 825 24.25 11.22 21.76
C ARG A 825 24.71 10.04 22.62
N GLU A 826 23.79 9.12 22.91
CA GLU A 826 24.11 7.84 23.53
C GLU A 826 24.89 6.93 22.58
N VAL A 827 25.82 6.15 23.13
CA VAL A 827 26.68 5.24 22.37
C VAL A 827 26.57 3.84 22.97
N ALA A 828 26.49 2.83 22.11
CA ALA A 828 26.41 1.44 22.53
C ALA A 828 27.72 1.03 23.20
N HIS A 829 27.62 0.21 24.26
CA HIS A 829 28.81 -0.34 24.87
C HIS A 829 29.45 -1.39 23.95
N VAL A 830 30.77 -1.31 23.78
CA VAL A 830 31.55 -2.28 23.01
C VAL A 830 32.33 -3.14 23.98
N ASP A 831 31.91 -4.41 24.14
CA ASP A 831 32.56 -5.37 25.02
C ASP A 831 33.77 -6.00 24.34
N ARG A 832 34.92 -5.34 24.49
CA ARG A 832 36.20 -5.78 23.91
C ARG A 832 36.75 -7.07 24.52
N GLU A 833 36.30 -7.45 25.72
CA GLU A 833 36.73 -8.70 26.33
C GLU A 833 35.93 -9.88 25.75
N ARG A 834 34.62 -9.71 25.55
CA ARG A 834 33.79 -10.65 24.79
C ARG A 834 34.26 -10.78 23.35
N GLU A 835 34.60 -9.67 22.69
CA GLU A 835 35.15 -9.69 21.33
C GLU A 835 36.39 -10.59 21.22
N LYS A 836 37.32 -10.54 22.17
CA LYS A 836 38.51 -11.40 22.18
C LYS A 836 38.18 -12.85 22.54
N ALA A 837 37.30 -13.06 23.51
CA ALA A 837 36.96 -14.39 24.02
C ALA A 837 36.10 -15.19 23.03
N ALA A 838 35.24 -14.50 22.25
CA ALA A 838 34.36 -15.08 21.25
C ALA A 838 34.32 -14.18 19.98
N PRO A 839 35.37 -14.23 19.14
CA PRO A 839 35.53 -13.32 17.99
C PRO A 839 34.43 -13.37 16.93
N PHE A 840 33.59 -14.40 16.94
CA PHE A 840 32.49 -14.54 15.97
C PHE A 840 31.11 -14.28 16.58
N SER A 841 31.04 -13.80 17.82
CA SER A 841 29.81 -13.41 18.49
C SER A 841 29.60 -11.89 18.46
N GLU A 842 28.34 -11.46 18.58
CA GLU A 842 27.99 -10.04 18.72
C GLU A 842 28.65 -9.46 20.00
N TYR A 843 29.45 -8.40 19.84
CA TYR A 843 30.20 -7.75 20.93
C TYR A 843 29.78 -6.29 21.16
N VAL A 844 28.90 -5.76 20.32
CA VAL A 844 28.26 -4.45 20.51
C VAL A 844 26.95 -4.67 21.24
N GLU A 845 26.89 -4.24 22.48
CA GLU A 845 25.72 -4.44 23.33
C GLU A 845 24.53 -3.61 22.84
N THR A 846 23.33 -4.10 23.15
CA THR A 846 22.11 -3.33 22.91
C THR A 846 21.98 -2.25 23.98
N PHE A 847 21.42 -1.10 23.62
CA PHE A 847 21.13 -0.03 24.59
C PHE A 847 20.39 -0.53 25.82
N THR A 848 20.68 0.05 26.98
CA THR A 848 19.82 -0.14 28.16
C THR A 848 18.54 0.67 28.02
N GLU A 849 17.54 0.38 28.85
CA GLU A 849 16.30 1.17 28.90
C GLU A 849 16.58 2.66 29.24
N GLU A 850 17.54 2.93 30.12
CA GLU A 850 17.96 4.29 30.46
C GLU A 850 18.54 5.02 29.24
N GLN A 851 19.39 4.36 28.46
CA GLN A 851 19.95 4.92 27.22
C GLN A 851 18.85 5.18 26.19
N VAL A 852 17.90 4.25 26.03
CA VAL A 852 16.75 4.45 25.14
C VAL A 852 15.92 5.67 25.56
N ARG A 853 15.64 5.83 26.86
CA ARG A 853 14.90 6.99 27.37
C ARG A 853 15.67 8.30 27.15
N ALA A 854 16.97 8.31 27.40
CA ALA A 854 17.82 9.48 27.16
C ALA A 854 17.87 9.85 25.66
N GLU A 855 18.11 8.86 24.81
CA GLU A 855 18.29 9.08 23.38
C GLU A 855 16.98 9.49 22.68
N THR A 856 15.86 8.86 23.04
CA THR A 856 14.54 9.20 22.46
C THR A 856 14.09 10.61 22.84
N ALA A 857 14.53 11.14 23.98
CA ALA A 857 14.24 12.52 24.40
C ALA A 857 14.90 13.59 23.51
N ARG A 858 15.95 13.23 22.75
CA ARG A 858 16.66 14.14 21.84
C ARG A 858 15.90 14.42 20.54
N CYS A 859 14.85 13.64 20.23
CA CYS A 859 14.09 13.76 18.99
C CYS A 859 13.37 15.11 18.88
N LEU A 860 13.64 15.87 17.80
CA LEU A 860 13.04 17.20 17.57
C LEU A 860 11.54 17.16 17.22
N GLY A 861 10.97 15.99 16.92
CA GLY A 861 9.56 15.91 16.54
C GLY A 861 9.22 16.62 15.21
N CYS A 862 10.00 16.37 14.16
CA CYS A 862 10.02 17.12 12.90
C CYS A 862 8.65 17.32 12.21
N GLY A 863 7.85 16.27 12.12
CA GLY A 863 6.58 16.28 11.40
C GLY A 863 5.34 16.26 12.31
N ALA A 864 4.21 16.71 11.76
CA ALA A 864 2.87 16.50 12.30
C ALA A 864 1.87 16.27 11.15
N SER A 865 0.79 15.54 11.41
CA SER A 865 -0.33 15.47 10.48
C SER A 865 -1.09 16.80 10.44
N ILE A 866 -1.67 17.11 9.29
CA ILE A 866 -2.54 18.25 9.04
C ILE A 866 -3.85 17.72 8.46
N VAL A 867 -4.95 18.43 8.69
CA VAL A 867 -6.25 18.07 8.10
C VAL A 867 -6.82 19.29 7.41
N ASP A 868 -7.21 19.12 6.15
CA ASP A 868 -8.05 20.08 5.44
C ASP A 868 -9.53 19.87 5.83
N PRO A 869 -10.11 20.79 6.62
CA PRO A 869 -11.51 20.67 7.05
C PRO A 869 -12.50 20.85 5.90
N ASN A 870 -12.09 21.37 4.74
CA ASN A 870 -12.95 21.52 3.56
C ASN A 870 -12.98 20.25 2.71
N LYS A 871 -12.01 19.35 2.87
CA LYS A 871 -11.97 18.05 2.19
C LYS A 871 -12.43 16.89 3.07
N CYS A 872 -12.33 17.02 4.39
CA CYS A 872 -12.71 15.98 5.34
C CYS A 872 -14.19 15.58 5.18
N ILE A 873 -14.47 14.28 5.09
CA ILE A 873 -15.83 13.72 5.03
C ILE A 873 -16.33 13.19 6.39
N GLY A 874 -15.50 13.25 7.43
CA GLY A 874 -15.89 12.91 8.81
C GLY A 874 -16.12 11.41 9.07
N CYS A 875 -15.36 10.52 8.42
CA CYS A 875 -15.52 9.07 8.57
C CYS A 875 -14.88 8.47 9.84
N GLY A 876 -14.00 9.19 10.54
CA GLY A 876 -13.35 8.69 11.76
C GLY A 876 -12.22 7.68 11.57
N LEU A 877 -12.00 7.11 10.39
CA LEU A 877 -10.92 6.12 10.16
C LEU A 877 -9.55 6.61 10.65
N CYS A 878 -9.21 7.87 10.39
CA CYS A 878 -7.95 8.47 10.82
C CYS A 878 -7.74 8.50 12.35
N THR A 879 -8.81 8.59 13.13
CA THR A 879 -8.75 8.59 14.61
C THR A 879 -8.54 7.17 15.13
N THR A 880 -9.24 6.20 14.56
CA THR A 880 -9.12 4.78 14.93
C THR A 880 -7.72 4.20 14.71
N LYS A 881 -6.94 4.75 13.76
CA LYS A 881 -5.57 4.33 13.48
C LYS A 881 -4.52 5.11 14.28
N CYS A 882 -4.91 6.10 15.09
CA CYS A 882 -3.98 6.91 15.86
C CYS A 882 -3.67 6.25 17.22
N ALA A 883 -2.45 5.76 17.40
CA ALA A 883 -1.98 5.19 18.68
C ALA A 883 -1.51 6.25 19.71
N PHE A 884 -1.60 7.52 19.34
CA PHE A 884 -1.02 8.66 20.06
C PHE A 884 -2.07 9.66 20.56
N ASP A 885 -3.36 9.34 20.37
CA ASP A 885 -4.45 10.22 20.79
C ASP A 885 -4.31 11.64 20.22
N ALA A 886 -3.85 11.75 18.97
CA ALA A 886 -3.43 13.01 18.38
C ALA A 886 -4.42 13.56 17.33
N ILE A 887 -5.48 12.82 17.02
CA ILE A 887 -6.47 13.22 16.02
C ILE A 887 -7.86 12.74 16.45
N HIS A 888 -8.81 13.67 16.48
CA HIS A 888 -10.17 13.46 17.00
C HIS A 888 -11.20 13.97 16.01
N LEU A 889 -12.45 13.54 16.18
CA LEU A 889 -13.59 14.07 15.44
C LEU A 889 -14.33 15.11 16.27
N ASP A 890 -14.56 16.27 15.66
CA ASP A 890 -15.38 17.33 16.25
C ASP A 890 -16.66 17.49 15.43
N ARG A 891 -17.81 17.61 16.10
CA ARG A 891 -19.13 17.81 15.48
C ARG A 891 -19.35 19.25 15.02
N ASP A 892 -18.46 19.74 14.15
CA ASP A 892 -18.43 21.13 13.67
C ASP A 892 -19.50 21.44 12.61
N ARG A 893 -20.16 20.42 12.05
CA ARG A 893 -21.07 20.54 10.90
C ARG A 893 -22.43 19.88 11.16
N PRO A 894 -23.15 20.22 12.25
CA PRO A 894 -24.41 19.57 12.61
C PRO A 894 -25.48 19.62 11.50
N GLU A 895 -25.41 20.60 10.60
CA GLU A 895 -26.28 20.70 9.43
C GLU A 895 -26.15 19.51 8.46
N CYS A 896 -25.02 18.78 8.48
CA CYS A 896 -24.82 17.63 7.60
C CYS A 896 -25.68 16.43 7.98
N SER A 897 -26.22 16.37 9.21
CA SER A 897 -27.12 15.29 9.65
C SER A 897 -28.56 15.50 9.17
N THR A 898 -28.87 16.62 8.51
CA THR A 898 -30.23 16.85 7.98
C THR A 898 -30.44 16.08 6.68
N MET A 899 -31.13 14.94 6.76
CA MET A 899 -31.50 14.12 5.60
C MET A 899 -32.83 14.57 5.00
N VAL A 900 -32.92 14.60 3.67
CA VAL A 900 -34.12 15.05 2.93
C VAL A 900 -34.62 13.92 2.04
N LYS A 901 -35.94 13.68 2.03
CA LYS A 901 -36.53 12.70 1.13
C LYS A 901 -36.30 13.09 -0.33
N TYR A 902 -36.03 12.12 -1.19
CA TYR A 902 -35.77 12.33 -2.60
C TYR A 902 -36.87 13.15 -3.31
N GLU A 903 -38.13 12.92 -2.96
CA GLU A 903 -39.29 13.62 -3.52
C GLU A 903 -39.28 15.13 -3.18
N GLN A 904 -38.53 15.53 -2.15
CA GLN A 904 -38.40 16.91 -1.66
C GLN A 904 -37.06 17.57 -2.04
N LYS A 905 -36.24 16.92 -2.89
CA LYS A 905 -34.91 17.42 -3.25
C LYS A 905 -34.92 18.77 -3.96
N LEU A 906 -35.87 19.00 -4.89
CA LEU A 906 -35.88 20.19 -5.76
C LEU A 906 -36.02 21.50 -4.95
N PRO A 907 -36.96 21.63 -3.99
CA PRO A 907 -37.01 22.79 -3.10
C PRO A 907 -35.70 23.03 -2.33
N SER A 908 -35.08 21.96 -1.81
CA SER A 908 -33.85 22.05 -1.02
C SER A 908 -32.67 22.55 -1.86
N LEU A 909 -32.46 21.96 -3.04
CA LEU A 909 -31.45 22.38 -4.01
C LEU A 909 -31.66 23.83 -4.46
N GLY A 910 -32.90 24.21 -4.80
CA GLY A 910 -33.23 25.56 -5.23
C GLY A 910 -32.93 26.62 -4.17
N LYS A 911 -33.28 26.34 -2.90
CA LYS A 911 -32.98 27.23 -1.76
C LYS A 911 -31.48 27.42 -1.58
N TYR A 912 -30.70 26.34 -1.64
CA TYR A 912 -29.25 26.42 -1.52
C TYR A 912 -28.60 27.10 -2.71
N ALA A 913 -29.03 26.80 -3.94
CA ALA A 913 -28.56 27.44 -5.16
C ALA A 913 -28.74 28.97 -5.11
N LEU A 914 -29.88 29.44 -4.64
CA LEU A 914 -30.13 30.88 -4.44
C LEU A 914 -29.20 31.47 -3.38
N LYS A 915 -29.07 30.83 -2.21
CA LYS A 915 -28.17 31.27 -1.12
C LYS A 915 -26.73 31.39 -1.63
N ARG A 916 -26.27 30.39 -2.39
CA ARG A 916 -24.95 30.35 -3.03
C ARG A 916 -24.79 31.48 -4.05
N ALA A 917 -25.76 31.69 -4.94
CA ALA A 917 -25.70 32.75 -5.94
C ALA A 917 -25.60 34.14 -5.30
N ILE A 918 -26.33 34.38 -4.22
CA ILE A 918 -26.25 35.61 -3.43
C ILE A 918 -24.85 35.74 -2.81
N LYS A 919 -24.34 34.69 -2.15
CA LYS A 919 -23.01 34.69 -1.52
C LYS A 919 -21.89 34.98 -2.53
N ILE A 920 -21.93 34.38 -3.72
CA ILE A 920 -20.93 34.62 -4.77
C ILE A 920 -21.02 36.05 -5.31
N LYS A 921 -22.24 36.59 -5.50
CA LYS A 921 -22.43 37.92 -6.08
C LYS A 921 -22.05 39.06 -5.14
N PHE A 922 -22.24 38.87 -3.83
CA PHE A 922 -22.11 39.95 -2.83
C PHE A 922 -21.08 39.69 -1.73
N GLY A 923 -20.38 38.54 -1.74
CA GLY A 923 -19.49 38.09 -0.67
C GLY A 923 -18.01 38.47 -0.84
N HIS A 924 -17.71 39.56 -1.55
CA HIS A 924 -16.37 40.12 -1.66
C HIS A 924 -16.21 41.34 -0.76
#